data_AF-A0A7Y5GYS7-F1
#
_entry.id   AF-A0A7Y5GYS7-F1
#
_cell.length_a   1.000
_cell.length_b   1.000
_cell.length_c   1.000
_cell.angle_alpha   90.00
_cell.angle_beta   90.00
_cell.angle_gamma   90.00
#
_symmetry.space_group_name_H-M   'P 1'
#
loop_
_entity.id
_entity.type
_entity.pdbx_description
1 polymer ?
#
loop_
_entity_poly.entity_id
_entity_poly.type
_entity_poly.pdbx_seq_one_letter_code
_entity_poly.pdbx_strand_id
1 'polypeptide(L)'
;MFFSPHNELPSPRFLQPAICVFGLICILFGALGCDKKPEPISATGGDVGHLPSFGGDNEDGASGNGSDDSTGPIKDTSGGGQTDGGSAGDDTGLPGVDVVSDNDSGFPSTDLGPSDDAGSEPDTVEPVPDTKAPQVVGAFSPDGISVSVRFSEEMDADTAAVSSNYSIFGSDNSQLAIVGASSNGIFTNLELSNSAVINPSLTYTVIVKNVTDLAENKIDPAKNKATIKRSVYLAIVWHQHQPLYHNVLKDELEGPWVRKHATKDYFDMASIIEDYPDVHFTINLTVVLLNQINIYLERLGDYVDTEANTVDEAGFLAKWKGKTDPWIDLLLEDTPTPEKATQSQIERFYDAPWSCVSTNDAVMQRFPEYLELRDKNPKLLTQDDFRKLKIFFELAWFDPDFLDGPTEMPDGTVVDLSDIVKRDASGKYTLKVPASEELANRLVAENYKIMANVVGIHKKLMFDPNTQEGQIELTTTPFYHPILPLIYNSDEAKQGQPFDNLPSPSYSYPADANAHVARAVAFFEDTFGIPPKGMWPGEGSVAQSVNYLFAQNGVRWIATGHKVLEKSTPPNQPTYYPYQVDATVPGGGPKQELTVLFRDTTLSDKVGFAFQPLKGEDAANIFIGDVLAQAPAFGGKDRMVVVILDGENAWEEYKLEHDAKGFFHALYGKLQQSSQIGDIISLTPTEFIEGNPKRSIPAHPTAQQTKLDKLFAGSWI
;
A
#
# COMPACT_ATOMS: atom_id res chain seq x y z
N MET A 1 -42.02 -23.14 -35.84
CA MET A 1 -42.43 -24.49 -35.40
C MET A 1 -41.49 -25.51 -36.02
N PHE A 2 -40.86 -26.33 -35.18
CA PHE A 2 -40.25 -27.66 -35.39
C PHE A 2 -39.44 -28.07 -36.65
N PHE A 3 -38.38 -28.84 -36.34
CA PHE A 3 -37.49 -29.73 -37.12
C PHE A 3 -36.17 -29.10 -37.64
N SER A 4 -34.97 -29.68 -37.43
CA SER A 4 -34.53 -30.79 -36.54
C SER A 4 -32.96 -30.76 -36.36
N PRO A 5 -32.24 -31.77 -35.81
CA PRO A 5 -31.05 -31.56 -34.99
C PRO A 5 -29.71 -31.70 -35.74
N HIS A 6 -28.59 -31.38 -35.06
CA HIS A 6 -27.32 -32.15 -34.98
C HIS A 6 -26.21 -31.30 -34.31
N ASN A 7 -25.74 -31.69 -33.11
CA ASN A 7 -24.35 -32.14 -32.85
C ASN A 7 -23.97 -32.24 -31.35
N GLU A 8 -23.40 -33.40 -31.03
CA GLU A 8 -22.25 -33.68 -30.16
C GLU A 8 -21.97 -32.79 -28.92
N LEU A 9 -22.04 -33.44 -27.75
CA LEU A 9 -21.62 -32.93 -26.44
C LEU A 9 -20.09 -33.01 -26.29
N PRO A 10 -19.41 -31.94 -25.85
CA PRO A 10 -18.09 -32.05 -25.23
C PRO A 10 -18.19 -32.51 -23.77
N SER A 11 -17.13 -33.16 -23.29
CA SER A 11 -16.95 -33.71 -21.94
C SER A 11 -17.00 -32.66 -20.82
N PRO A 12 -17.30 -33.05 -19.57
CA PRO A 12 -17.36 -32.11 -18.45
C PRO A 12 -15.98 -31.49 -18.17
N ARG A 13 -15.92 -30.16 -18.21
CA ARG A 13 -14.75 -29.40 -17.74
C ARG A 13 -14.66 -29.53 -16.22
N PHE A 14 -13.45 -29.73 -15.71
CA PHE A 14 -13.15 -29.50 -14.31
C PHE A 14 -13.29 -28.01 -14.02
N LEU A 15 -14.17 -27.65 -13.09
CA LEU A 15 -14.12 -26.34 -12.44
C LEU A 15 -12.99 -26.40 -11.40
N GLN A 16 -11.87 -25.75 -11.69
CA GLN A 16 -10.90 -25.41 -10.65
C GLN A 16 -11.54 -24.37 -9.71
N PRO A 17 -11.54 -24.59 -8.38
CA PRO A 17 -11.74 -23.49 -7.45
C PRO A 17 -10.49 -22.60 -7.45
N ALA A 18 -10.66 -21.29 -7.55
CA ALA A 18 -9.58 -20.36 -7.26
C ALA A 18 -9.19 -20.53 -5.78
N ILE A 19 -7.98 -21.02 -5.51
CA ILE A 19 -7.46 -21.20 -4.15
C ILE A 19 -6.92 -19.84 -3.70
N CYS A 20 -7.83 -18.97 -3.29
CA CYS A 20 -7.48 -17.77 -2.55
C CYS A 20 -6.99 -18.18 -1.15
N VAL A 21 -5.83 -17.67 -0.73
CA VAL A 21 -5.09 -18.17 0.45
C VAL A 21 -5.86 -18.04 1.76
N PHE A 22 -6.85 -17.14 1.83
CA PHE A 22 -7.81 -17.01 2.94
C PHE A 22 -8.62 -18.29 3.27
N GLY A 23 -8.66 -19.30 2.39
CA GLY A 23 -9.44 -20.52 2.61
C GLY A 23 -8.78 -21.60 3.49
N LEU A 24 -7.45 -21.59 3.67
CA LEU A 24 -6.74 -22.82 4.09
C LEU A 24 -6.59 -23.04 5.61
N ILE A 25 -6.90 -22.04 6.44
CA ILE A 25 -6.75 -22.14 7.91
C ILE A 25 -7.92 -22.90 8.58
N CYS A 26 -9.05 -23.09 7.89
CA CYS A 26 -10.23 -23.79 8.46
C CYS A 26 -10.40 -25.27 8.06
N ILE A 27 -9.49 -25.87 7.29
CA ILE A 27 -9.61 -27.30 6.86
C ILE A 27 -8.30 -28.07 7.08
N LEU A 28 -7.86 -28.19 8.34
CA LEU A 28 -6.79 -29.12 8.72
C LEU A 28 -7.03 -29.92 10.02
N PHE A 29 -8.29 -29.97 10.51
CA PHE A 29 -8.72 -30.91 11.56
C PHE A 29 -10.02 -31.62 11.15
N GLY A 30 -9.93 -32.88 10.71
CA GLY A 30 -11.14 -33.66 10.39
C GLY A 30 -10.98 -34.86 9.44
N ALA A 31 -9.95 -35.68 9.58
CA ALA A 31 -9.73 -36.86 8.71
C ALA A 31 -9.43 -38.17 9.47
N LEU A 32 -10.27 -38.52 10.43
CA LEU A 32 -10.39 -39.90 10.94
C LEU A 32 -11.87 -40.29 10.99
N GLY A 33 -12.24 -41.23 10.12
CA GLY A 33 -13.61 -41.40 9.66
C GLY A 33 -14.62 -42.00 10.63
N CYS A 34 -15.89 -41.95 10.20
CA CYS A 34 -16.74 -43.14 10.16
C CYS A 34 -17.98 -42.92 9.28
N ASP A 35 -18.28 -43.87 8.39
CA ASP A 35 -19.56 -43.95 7.71
C ASP A 35 -20.72 -44.21 8.70
N LYS A 36 -21.78 -43.40 8.65
CA LYS A 36 -23.18 -43.84 8.35
C LYS A 36 -24.20 -42.71 8.48
N LYS A 37 -25.24 -42.78 7.64
CA LYS A 37 -26.40 -41.87 7.66
C LYS A 37 -27.32 -42.10 8.89
N PRO A 38 -28.06 -41.07 9.34
CA PRO A 38 -28.98 -41.17 10.48
C PRO A 38 -30.41 -41.56 10.08
N GLU A 39 -31.14 -42.18 11.01
CA GLU A 39 -32.62 -42.16 11.10
C GLU A 39 -33.05 -42.07 12.59
N PRO A 40 -34.29 -41.61 12.92
CA PRO A 40 -34.51 -40.85 14.15
C PRO A 40 -35.69 -41.32 15.06
N ILE A 41 -35.93 -40.54 16.14
CA ILE A 41 -37.18 -40.37 16.93
C ILE A 41 -37.34 -41.16 18.25
N SER A 42 -37.78 -40.40 19.28
CA SER A 42 -38.45 -40.77 20.56
C SER A 42 -37.63 -41.42 21.69
N ALA A 43 -37.97 -41.24 22.99
CA ALA A 43 -38.72 -40.19 23.72
C ALA A 43 -38.60 -40.44 25.25
N THR A 44 -38.95 -39.43 26.09
CA THR A 44 -39.14 -39.51 27.57
C THR A 44 -37.88 -39.82 28.42
N GLY A 45 -37.74 -39.38 29.67
CA GLY A 45 -38.53 -38.43 30.47
C GLY A 45 -38.29 -38.59 31.98
N GLY A 46 -37.99 -37.48 32.70
CA GLY A 46 -37.96 -37.39 34.17
C GLY A 46 -36.80 -38.10 34.90
N ASP A 47 -36.58 -37.91 36.21
CA ASP A 47 -36.92 -36.77 37.10
C ASP A 47 -36.11 -36.90 38.44
N VAL A 48 -35.98 -35.79 39.21
CA VAL A 48 -35.53 -35.61 40.63
C VAL A 48 -34.44 -36.50 41.30
N GLY A 49 -33.51 -35.89 42.08
CA GLY A 49 -32.62 -36.66 42.98
C GLY A 49 -31.64 -35.89 43.90
N HIS A 50 -32.17 -35.20 44.92
CA HIS A 50 -31.54 -34.61 46.15
C HIS A 50 -30.02 -34.67 46.50
N LEU A 51 -29.58 -33.55 47.09
CA LEU A 51 -28.43 -33.35 48.01
C LEU A 51 -28.52 -34.22 49.29
N PRO A 52 -27.42 -34.41 50.06
CA PRO A 52 -27.14 -33.49 51.17
C PRO A 52 -25.65 -33.12 51.40
N SER A 53 -25.46 -32.06 52.19
CA SER A 53 -24.19 -31.42 52.57
C SER A 53 -23.57 -31.91 53.89
N PHE A 54 -22.24 -31.84 54.02
CA PHE A 54 -21.45 -31.57 55.24
C PHE A 54 -20.08 -31.02 54.78
N GLY A 55 -19.36 -30.11 55.46
CA GLY A 55 -19.68 -29.32 56.66
C GLY A 55 -18.42 -29.00 57.49
N GLY A 56 -17.94 -27.74 57.44
CA GLY A 56 -16.92 -27.14 58.34
C GLY A 56 -15.47 -27.66 58.23
N ASP A 57 -14.44 -26.98 58.77
CA ASP A 57 -14.29 -25.60 59.29
C ASP A 57 -12.77 -25.28 59.43
N ASN A 58 -12.40 -23.99 59.34
CA ASN A 58 -11.30 -23.28 60.07
C ASN A 58 -9.82 -23.77 59.97
N GLU A 59 -8.77 -22.97 60.20
CA GLU A 59 -8.54 -21.50 60.31
C GLU A 59 -7.01 -21.22 60.17
N ASP A 60 -6.65 -19.96 59.89
CA ASP A 60 -5.44 -19.22 60.33
C ASP A 60 -3.98 -19.71 60.10
N GLY A 61 -3.05 -18.73 60.01
CA GLY A 61 -1.63 -19.01 60.32
C GLY A 61 -0.54 -18.11 59.68
N ALA A 62 -0.68 -16.79 59.74
CA ALA A 62 0.22 -15.80 59.13
C ALA A 62 1.75 -15.85 59.47
N SER A 63 2.52 -15.20 58.57
CA SER A 63 3.75 -14.39 58.84
C SER A 63 5.13 -15.06 59.00
N GLY A 64 6.19 -14.36 58.52
CA GLY A 64 7.60 -14.73 58.78
C GLY A 64 8.66 -14.08 57.88
N ASN A 65 8.98 -12.80 58.10
CA ASN A 65 10.05 -12.02 57.45
C ASN A 65 11.46 -12.67 57.47
N GLY A 66 12.34 -12.26 56.55
CA GLY A 66 13.80 -12.43 56.65
C GLY A 66 14.57 -11.52 55.67
N SER A 67 15.21 -10.47 56.18
CA SER A 67 15.98 -9.46 55.42
C SER A 67 17.50 -9.64 55.59
N ASP A 68 18.25 -8.99 54.70
CA ASP A 68 19.51 -8.22 54.87
C ASP A 68 20.30 -8.32 53.55
N ASP A 69 20.59 -7.27 52.76
CA ASP A 69 21.05 -5.89 52.98
C ASP A 69 22.56 -5.75 53.26
N SER A 70 23.26 -4.98 52.41
CA SER A 70 24.37 -4.06 52.77
C SER A 70 25.13 -3.48 51.55
N THR A 71 24.85 -2.21 51.26
CA THR A 71 25.84 -1.11 51.03
C THR A 71 27.15 -1.35 50.23
N GLY A 72 27.44 -0.49 49.25
CA GLY A 72 28.46 0.57 49.43
C GLY A 72 29.15 1.07 48.13
N PRO A 73 29.78 2.28 48.11
CA PRO A 73 29.58 3.18 46.97
C PRO A 73 30.83 3.88 46.34
N ILE A 74 30.58 4.56 45.21
CA ILE A 74 31.29 5.75 44.63
C ILE A 74 32.77 5.61 44.20
N LYS A 75 33.02 5.91 42.91
CA LYS A 75 34.01 6.93 42.51
C LYS A 75 33.85 7.37 41.05
N ASP A 76 33.51 8.65 40.86
CA ASP A 76 33.64 9.38 39.60
C ASP A 76 34.12 10.80 39.94
N THR A 77 35.19 11.27 39.30
CA THR A 77 35.78 12.62 39.51
C THR A 77 36.79 12.99 38.43
N SER A 78 36.81 14.30 38.09
CA SER A 78 37.72 15.02 37.17
C SER A 78 37.53 14.68 35.69
N GLY A 79 37.41 15.64 34.77
CA GLY A 79 37.64 17.10 34.84
C GLY A 79 38.39 17.50 33.56
N GLY A 80 37.82 18.29 32.65
CA GLY A 80 37.88 19.76 32.73
C GLY A 80 39.11 20.28 31.98
N GLY A 81 38.92 20.83 30.76
CA GLY A 81 40.04 21.25 29.90
C GLY A 81 39.60 22.01 28.65
N GLN A 82 39.41 23.32 28.81
CA GLN A 82 39.12 24.29 27.75
C GLN A 82 40.42 25.08 27.46
N THR A 83 40.81 25.31 26.19
CA THR A 83 41.47 26.55 25.69
C THR A 83 41.96 26.45 24.23
N ASP A 84 41.53 27.43 23.43
CA ASP A 84 42.27 28.30 22.50
C ASP A 84 43.36 27.79 21.53
N GLY A 85 43.13 28.09 20.23
CA GLY A 85 44.03 29.00 19.50
C GLY A 85 44.95 28.43 18.41
N GLY A 86 44.91 29.02 17.21
CA GLY A 86 45.92 28.80 16.15
C GLY A 86 45.48 29.24 14.75
N SER A 87 46.29 30.06 14.06
CA SER A 87 46.04 30.59 12.71
C SER A 87 47.33 30.53 11.87
N ALA A 88 47.20 30.57 10.53
CA ALA A 88 48.25 30.53 9.49
C ALA A 88 49.05 29.21 9.39
N GLY A 89 49.66 28.83 8.26
CA GLY A 89 49.76 29.45 6.91
C GLY A 89 50.74 28.68 6.01
N ASP A 90 50.87 29.09 4.73
CA ASP A 90 51.75 28.59 3.64
C ASP A 90 51.53 27.13 3.15
N ASP A 91 51.41 26.78 1.86
CA ASP A 91 51.93 27.23 0.54
C ASP A 91 53.17 26.47 0.04
N THR A 92 53.00 25.70 -1.06
CA THR A 92 54.07 25.31 -2.02
C THR A 92 53.54 25.07 -3.46
N GLY A 93 53.34 26.15 -4.22
CA GLY A 93 53.92 26.39 -5.57
C GLY A 93 53.77 25.44 -6.79
N LEU A 94 53.02 25.94 -7.81
CA LEU A 94 53.36 26.11 -9.26
C LEU A 94 53.58 24.89 -10.20
N PRO A 95 53.51 25.04 -11.56
CA PRO A 95 52.97 26.11 -12.45
C PRO A 95 51.84 25.56 -13.41
N GLY A 96 51.29 26.21 -14.45
CA GLY A 96 51.40 27.59 -14.99
C GLY A 96 51.81 27.68 -16.49
N VAL A 97 50.88 27.93 -17.43
CA VAL A 97 51.13 28.25 -18.87
C VAL A 97 50.07 29.22 -19.44
N ASP A 98 50.48 30.13 -20.32
CA ASP A 98 49.73 31.30 -20.85
C ASP A 98 48.81 31.06 -22.08
N VAL A 99 47.98 32.08 -22.35
CA VAL A 99 47.08 32.22 -23.52
C VAL A 99 47.71 33.11 -24.61
N VAL A 100 47.78 32.64 -25.86
CA VAL A 100 48.01 33.48 -27.07
C VAL A 100 47.20 32.96 -28.27
N SER A 101 46.88 33.87 -29.19
CA SER A 101 45.90 33.81 -30.28
C SER A 101 46.39 33.38 -31.68
N ASP A 102 45.41 33.08 -32.53
CA ASP A 102 45.29 33.39 -33.98
C ASP A 102 45.98 32.56 -35.10
N ASN A 103 45.09 32.05 -35.97
CA ASN A 103 45.07 32.07 -37.45
C ASN A 103 46.15 31.35 -38.30
N ASP A 104 45.68 30.54 -39.26
CA ASP A 104 46.19 30.52 -40.63
C ASP A 104 45.06 30.27 -41.66
N SER A 105 45.35 30.37 -42.96
CA SER A 105 44.51 31.06 -43.94
C SER A 105 44.57 30.47 -45.37
N GLY A 106 43.60 30.81 -46.24
CA GLY A 106 43.52 30.27 -47.61
C GLY A 106 42.60 31.03 -48.60
N PHE A 107 43.18 32.06 -49.24
CA PHE A 107 42.73 32.92 -50.37
C PHE A 107 42.10 32.26 -51.64
N PRO A 108 41.61 33.00 -52.69
CA PRO A 108 41.25 34.44 -52.84
C PRO A 108 39.99 34.81 -53.69
N SER A 109 39.43 36.01 -53.41
CA SER A 109 38.84 37.08 -54.27
C SER A 109 38.05 36.86 -55.59
N THR A 110 36.87 37.51 -55.68
CA THR A 110 36.34 38.47 -56.72
C THR A 110 34.79 38.41 -56.71
N ASP A 111 33.97 39.44 -56.92
CA ASP A 111 34.09 40.91 -57.09
C ASP A 111 32.67 41.53 -56.90
N LEU A 112 32.56 42.86 -56.79
CA LEU A 112 31.34 43.69 -56.85
C LEU A 112 30.31 43.64 -55.69
N GLY A 113 29.96 44.83 -55.21
CA GLY A 113 28.60 45.18 -54.75
C GLY A 113 28.13 46.45 -55.47
N PRO A 114 27.00 47.09 -55.08
CA PRO A 114 25.96 46.63 -54.17
C PRO A 114 24.61 46.41 -54.90
N SER A 115 23.67 45.70 -54.26
CA SER A 115 22.24 45.84 -54.56
C SER A 115 21.44 45.74 -53.26
N ASP A 116 20.50 46.65 -53.07
CA ASP A 116 19.65 46.71 -51.89
C ASP A 116 18.83 45.43 -51.73
N ASP A 117 18.80 44.88 -50.52
CA ASP A 117 17.59 44.23 -50.01
C ASP A 117 17.49 44.46 -48.50
N ALA A 118 16.30 44.84 -48.04
CA ALA A 118 16.07 45.25 -46.67
C ALA A 118 15.97 44.02 -45.75
N GLY A 119 16.55 44.11 -44.55
CA GLY A 119 16.47 43.03 -43.57
C GLY A 119 15.03 42.80 -43.10
N SER A 120 14.57 41.55 -43.19
CA SER A 120 13.41 41.04 -42.46
C SER A 120 13.88 40.43 -41.15
N GLU A 121 13.52 41.04 -40.02
CA GLU A 121 13.60 40.40 -38.70
C GLU A 121 12.63 39.21 -38.62
N PRO A 122 12.86 38.22 -37.74
CA PRO A 122 11.96 37.09 -37.59
C PRO A 122 10.59 37.52 -37.06
N ASP A 123 9.52 37.07 -37.70
CA ASP A 123 8.13 37.33 -37.28
C ASP A 123 7.91 36.91 -35.81
N THR A 124 7.79 37.90 -34.92
CA THR A 124 7.17 37.70 -33.61
C THR A 124 5.68 37.46 -33.83
N VAL A 125 5.26 36.20 -33.75
CA VAL A 125 3.84 35.85 -33.72
C VAL A 125 3.23 36.49 -32.48
N GLU A 126 2.45 37.56 -32.65
CA GLU A 126 1.72 38.17 -31.53
C GLU A 126 0.80 37.12 -30.90
N PRO A 127 0.75 37.04 -29.56
CA PRO A 127 -0.16 36.12 -28.88
C PRO A 127 -1.59 36.45 -29.26
N VAL A 128 -2.38 35.44 -29.65
CA VAL A 128 -3.80 35.61 -29.96
C VAL A 128 -4.48 36.20 -28.71
N PRO A 129 -5.17 37.35 -28.80
CA PRO A 129 -5.80 37.96 -27.64
C PRO A 129 -6.81 37.00 -27.01
N ASP A 130 -6.69 36.77 -25.70
CA ASP A 130 -7.69 35.97 -25.01
C ASP A 130 -8.97 36.78 -24.83
N THR A 131 -10.06 36.30 -25.44
CA THR A 131 -11.39 36.89 -25.36
C THR A 131 -12.37 36.00 -24.60
N LYS A 132 -11.88 34.96 -23.91
CA LYS A 132 -12.69 33.95 -23.25
C LYS A 132 -12.98 34.39 -21.82
N ALA A 133 -14.26 34.64 -21.52
CA ALA A 133 -14.66 34.97 -20.15
C ALA A 133 -14.33 33.82 -19.17
N PRO A 134 -13.65 34.09 -18.04
CA PRO A 134 -13.36 33.10 -17.03
C PRO A 134 -14.65 32.60 -16.34
N GLN A 135 -14.60 31.40 -15.77
CA GLN A 135 -15.75 30.67 -15.26
C GLN A 135 -15.43 30.09 -13.89
N VAL A 136 -16.39 30.06 -12.97
CA VAL A 136 -16.26 29.30 -11.72
C VAL A 136 -16.43 27.82 -12.05
N VAL A 137 -15.36 27.05 -11.91
CA VAL A 137 -15.32 25.59 -12.15
C VAL A 137 -15.86 24.83 -10.94
N GLY A 138 -15.62 25.36 -9.73
CA GLY A 138 -16.10 24.74 -8.49
C GLY A 138 -15.81 25.58 -7.25
N ALA A 139 -16.31 25.13 -6.11
CA ALA A 139 -15.95 25.67 -4.81
C ALA A 139 -15.93 24.54 -3.77
N PHE A 140 -14.95 24.58 -2.87
CA PHE A 140 -14.78 23.58 -1.82
C PHE A 140 -14.33 24.24 -0.52
N SER A 141 -14.46 23.52 0.59
CA SER A 141 -13.99 23.92 1.91
C SER A 141 -13.06 22.84 2.47
N PRO A 142 -11.78 23.17 2.79
CA PRO A 142 -10.78 22.23 3.29
C PRO A 142 -10.85 21.98 4.81
N ASP A 143 -11.39 22.94 5.56
CA ASP A 143 -11.45 22.98 7.03
C ASP A 143 -12.90 23.10 7.58
N GLY A 144 -13.89 23.20 6.69
CA GLY A 144 -15.30 23.41 7.02
C GLY A 144 -15.68 24.85 7.32
N ILE A 145 -14.74 25.80 7.27
CA ILE A 145 -14.89 27.19 7.74
C ILE A 145 -14.36 28.26 6.78
N SER A 146 -13.45 27.91 5.87
CA SER A 146 -13.01 28.69 4.72
C SER A 146 -13.57 28.10 3.42
N VAL A 147 -13.51 28.85 2.33
CA VAL A 147 -13.98 28.41 1.01
C VAL A 147 -12.97 28.76 -0.06
N SER A 148 -12.44 27.76 -0.77
CA SER A 148 -11.65 27.98 -1.98
C SER A 148 -12.56 27.92 -3.20
N VAL A 149 -12.44 28.91 -4.08
CA VAL A 149 -13.19 29.04 -5.34
C VAL A 149 -12.22 28.79 -6.50
N ARG A 150 -12.50 27.78 -7.34
CA ARG A 150 -11.70 27.46 -8.50
C ARG A 150 -12.25 28.11 -9.76
N PHE A 151 -11.38 28.72 -10.55
CA PHE A 151 -11.68 29.30 -11.85
C PHE A 151 -11.16 28.43 -13.01
N SER A 152 -11.59 28.75 -14.23
CA SER A 152 -11.18 28.04 -15.46
C SER A 152 -9.79 28.43 -15.96
N GLU A 153 -9.26 29.55 -15.48
CA GLU A 153 -7.93 30.10 -15.75
C GLU A 153 -7.49 30.97 -14.56
N GLU A 154 -6.30 31.59 -14.68
CA GLU A 154 -5.74 32.46 -13.65
C GLU A 154 -6.46 33.82 -13.62
N MET A 155 -6.76 34.28 -12.41
CA MET A 155 -7.52 35.52 -12.19
C MET A 155 -6.60 36.69 -11.85
N ASP A 156 -6.95 37.88 -12.31
CA ASP A 156 -6.32 39.13 -11.86
C ASP A 156 -6.45 39.24 -10.33
N ALA A 157 -5.29 39.20 -9.66
CA ALA A 157 -5.20 39.22 -8.21
C ALA A 157 -5.83 40.48 -7.59
N ASP A 158 -5.78 41.64 -8.27
CA ASP A 158 -6.34 42.89 -7.77
C ASP A 158 -7.87 42.88 -7.75
N THR A 159 -8.52 42.07 -8.58
CA THR A 159 -9.98 41.87 -8.53
C THR A 159 -10.39 40.62 -7.74
N ALA A 160 -9.57 39.57 -7.74
CA ALA A 160 -9.83 38.32 -7.03
C ALA A 160 -9.60 38.42 -5.51
N ALA A 161 -8.68 39.27 -5.04
CA ALA A 161 -8.45 39.51 -3.60
C ALA A 161 -9.52 40.41 -2.95
N VAL A 162 -10.51 40.91 -3.70
CA VAL A 162 -11.56 41.80 -3.18
C VAL A 162 -12.72 40.98 -2.62
N SER A 163 -12.80 40.83 -1.30
CA SER A 163 -13.84 40.01 -0.64
C SER A 163 -15.29 40.37 -1.00
N SER A 164 -15.58 41.65 -1.30
CA SER A 164 -16.92 42.09 -1.74
C SER A 164 -17.32 41.64 -3.15
N ASN A 165 -16.40 41.09 -3.94
CA ASN A 165 -16.69 40.44 -5.22
C ASN A 165 -17.30 39.04 -5.05
N TYR A 166 -17.35 38.53 -3.82
CA TYR A 166 -17.86 37.21 -3.48
C TYR A 166 -19.09 37.33 -2.58
N SER A 167 -20.00 36.37 -2.65
CA SER A 167 -21.14 36.25 -1.74
C SER A 167 -21.54 34.79 -1.60
N ILE A 168 -21.72 34.32 -0.37
CA ILE A 168 -22.09 32.93 -0.10
C ILE A 168 -23.47 32.89 0.52
N PHE A 169 -24.40 32.17 -0.13
CA PHE A 169 -25.78 32.01 0.31
C PHE A 169 -26.11 30.55 0.60
N GLY A 170 -26.72 30.30 1.76
CA GLY A 170 -27.35 29.02 2.09
C GLY A 170 -28.68 28.84 1.34
N SER A 171 -29.14 27.60 1.25
CA SER A 171 -30.39 27.23 0.56
C SER A 171 -31.68 27.79 1.21
N ASP A 172 -31.57 28.36 2.40
CA ASP A 172 -32.62 29.13 3.11
C ASP A 172 -32.52 30.65 2.86
N ASN A 173 -31.56 31.11 2.05
CA ASN A 173 -31.15 32.50 1.82
C ASN A 173 -30.40 33.17 2.99
N SER A 174 -29.93 32.41 3.98
CA SER A 174 -28.90 32.91 4.91
C SER A 174 -27.64 33.32 4.14
N GLN A 175 -26.96 34.38 4.55
CA GLN A 175 -25.71 34.83 3.93
C GLN A 175 -24.55 34.65 4.91
N LEU A 176 -23.46 34.03 4.46
CA LEU A 176 -22.22 33.96 5.23
C LEU A 176 -21.37 35.20 4.96
N ALA A 177 -20.82 35.79 6.03
CA ALA A 177 -19.98 36.97 5.94
C ALA A 177 -18.53 36.58 5.63
N ILE A 178 -18.00 37.12 4.53
CA ILE A 178 -16.63 36.96 4.08
C ILE A 178 -15.82 38.14 4.61
N VAL A 179 -14.72 37.87 5.32
CA VAL A 179 -13.83 38.89 5.91
C VAL A 179 -12.56 39.11 5.10
N GLY A 180 -12.10 38.08 4.39
CA GLY A 180 -10.91 38.13 3.56
C GLY A 180 -11.10 37.34 2.26
N ALA A 181 -10.37 37.75 1.23
CA ALA A 181 -10.18 36.99 0.00
C ALA A 181 -8.71 37.09 -0.40
N SER A 182 -8.12 35.99 -0.85
CA SER A 182 -6.75 35.96 -1.36
C SER A 182 -6.68 35.15 -2.65
N SER A 183 -6.09 35.74 -3.69
CA SER A 183 -5.87 35.04 -4.97
C SER A 183 -4.63 34.17 -4.91
N ASN A 184 -4.68 33.01 -5.55
CA ASN A 184 -3.55 32.10 -5.76
C ASN A 184 -3.72 31.37 -7.11
N GLY A 185 -3.22 31.96 -8.19
CA GLY A 185 -3.37 31.43 -9.54
C GLY A 185 -4.84 31.27 -9.95
N ILE A 186 -5.25 30.03 -10.20
CA ILE A 186 -6.63 29.67 -10.59
C ILE A 186 -7.62 29.59 -9.40
N PHE A 187 -7.19 29.97 -8.19
CA PHE A 187 -8.00 29.89 -6.97
C PHE A 187 -8.17 31.24 -6.28
N THR A 188 -9.30 31.42 -5.59
CA THR A 188 -9.43 32.43 -4.52
C THR A 188 -9.87 31.76 -3.22
N ASN A 189 -9.10 31.96 -2.16
CA ASN A 189 -9.44 31.49 -0.82
C ASN A 189 -10.20 32.58 -0.05
N LEU A 190 -11.36 32.23 0.48
CA LEU A 190 -12.29 33.11 1.19
C LEU A 190 -12.30 32.76 2.68
N GLU A 191 -12.01 33.76 3.51
CA GLU A 191 -12.06 33.67 4.97
C GLU A 191 -13.42 34.13 5.49
N LEU A 192 -14.04 33.39 6.41
CA LEU A 192 -15.38 33.68 6.93
C LEU A 192 -15.34 34.22 8.37
N SER A 193 -16.23 35.17 8.68
CA SER A 193 -16.16 35.94 9.94
C SER A 193 -16.40 35.12 11.22
N ASN A 194 -17.14 34.01 11.11
CA ASN A 194 -17.49 33.13 12.23
C ASN A 194 -18.05 31.80 11.70
N SER A 195 -17.34 30.71 11.95
CA SER A 195 -17.75 29.35 11.58
C SER A 195 -19.04 28.87 12.26
N ALA A 196 -19.38 29.41 13.44
CA ALA A 196 -20.55 29.02 14.21
C ALA A 196 -21.91 29.36 13.55
N VAL A 197 -21.91 30.00 12.38
CA VAL A 197 -23.10 30.33 11.58
C VAL A 197 -23.35 29.30 10.46
N ILE A 198 -22.39 28.42 10.16
CA ILE A 198 -22.51 27.43 9.10
C ILE A 198 -23.38 26.26 9.58
N ASN A 199 -24.56 26.12 9.00
CA ASN A 199 -25.48 25.02 9.28
C ASN A 199 -25.23 23.88 8.27
N PRO A 200 -24.68 22.72 8.69
CA PRO A 200 -24.37 21.61 7.78
C PRO A 200 -25.62 20.89 7.21
N SER A 201 -26.83 21.30 7.59
CA SER A 201 -28.06 20.84 6.94
C SER A 201 -28.43 21.64 5.68
N LEU A 202 -27.67 22.72 5.36
CA LEU A 202 -27.93 23.59 4.22
C LEU A 202 -26.90 23.37 3.10
N THR A 203 -27.34 23.56 1.87
CA THR A 203 -26.45 23.68 0.71
C THR A 203 -26.06 25.14 0.55
N TYR A 204 -24.77 25.44 0.44
CA TYR A 204 -24.28 26.80 0.21
C TYR A 204 -23.78 26.98 -1.22
N THR A 205 -24.08 28.14 -1.81
CA THR A 205 -23.61 28.55 -3.14
C THR A 205 -22.76 29.80 -3.01
N VAL A 206 -21.52 29.76 -3.50
CA VAL A 206 -20.72 30.98 -3.75
C VAL A 206 -21.15 31.59 -5.08
N ILE A 207 -21.24 32.92 -5.11
CA ILE A 207 -21.48 33.74 -6.30
C ILE A 207 -20.34 34.75 -6.40
N VAL A 208 -19.71 34.83 -7.56
CA VAL A 208 -18.58 35.70 -7.89
C VAL A 208 -19.05 36.81 -8.84
N LYS A 209 -18.56 38.03 -8.68
CA LYS A 209 -18.89 39.20 -9.52
C LYS A 209 -17.69 40.12 -9.63
N ASN A 210 -17.54 40.81 -10.77
CA ASN A 210 -16.49 41.81 -11.00
C ASN A 210 -15.04 41.32 -10.84
N VAL A 211 -14.80 40.01 -10.89
CA VAL A 211 -13.46 39.42 -11.02
C VAL A 211 -13.15 39.26 -12.51
N THR A 212 -11.91 39.54 -12.88
CA THR A 212 -11.36 39.45 -14.24
C THR A 212 -10.23 38.44 -14.32
N ASP A 213 -9.97 37.89 -15.51
CA ASP A 213 -8.72 37.17 -15.79
C ASP A 213 -7.56 38.16 -16.03
N LEU A 214 -6.37 37.64 -16.30
CA LEU A 214 -5.18 38.42 -16.67
C LEU A 214 -5.31 39.19 -18.00
N ALA A 215 -6.35 38.93 -18.80
CA ALA A 215 -6.66 39.61 -20.06
C ALA A 215 -7.84 40.61 -19.93
N GLU A 216 -8.23 40.94 -18.69
CA GLU A 216 -9.36 41.83 -18.33
C GLU A 216 -10.76 41.31 -18.73
N ASN A 217 -10.90 40.05 -19.18
CA ASN A 217 -12.23 39.48 -19.43
C ASN A 217 -12.96 39.25 -18.11
N LYS A 218 -14.20 39.72 -18.03
CA LYS A 218 -15.03 39.60 -16.83
C LYS A 218 -15.61 38.19 -16.72
N ILE A 219 -15.71 37.69 -15.48
CA ILE A 219 -16.35 36.42 -15.13
C ILE A 219 -17.69 36.21 -15.88
N ASP A 220 -17.84 35.06 -16.52
CA ASP A 220 -19.05 34.67 -17.26
C ASP A 220 -20.27 34.68 -16.32
N PRO A 221 -21.25 35.59 -16.51
CA PRO A 221 -22.41 35.70 -15.61
C PRO A 221 -23.33 34.47 -15.65
N ALA A 222 -23.20 33.58 -16.65
CA ALA A 222 -23.91 32.29 -16.67
C ALA A 222 -23.22 31.22 -15.81
N LYS A 223 -21.93 31.39 -15.49
CA LYS A 223 -21.07 30.42 -14.80
C LYS A 223 -20.28 31.04 -13.65
N ASN A 224 -20.81 32.08 -13.03
CA ASN A 224 -20.16 32.82 -11.94
C ASN A 224 -20.45 32.25 -10.54
N LYS A 225 -20.89 30.99 -10.43
CA LYS A 225 -21.35 30.41 -9.16
C LYS A 225 -21.08 28.92 -9.07
N ALA A 226 -20.85 28.43 -7.85
CA ALA A 226 -20.71 27.00 -7.55
C ALA A 226 -21.31 26.66 -6.20
N THR A 227 -21.84 25.45 -6.07
CA THR A 227 -22.13 24.85 -4.77
C THR A 227 -20.82 24.56 -4.04
N ILE A 228 -20.72 24.98 -2.78
CA ILE A 228 -19.57 24.70 -1.92
C ILE A 228 -19.65 23.25 -1.46
N LYS A 229 -18.69 22.45 -1.90
CA LYS A 229 -18.43 21.11 -1.36
C LYS A 229 -17.57 21.19 -0.09
N ARG A 230 -17.42 20.08 0.62
CA ARG A 230 -16.43 19.90 1.70
C ARG A 230 -15.46 18.80 1.26
N SER A 231 -14.18 18.97 1.55
CA SER A 231 -13.17 17.93 1.33
C SER A 231 -13.47 16.68 2.15
N VAL A 232 -13.11 15.51 1.61
CA VAL A 232 -13.02 14.26 2.36
C VAL A 232 -11.57 13.79 2.38
N TYR A 233 -11.10 13.31 3.53
CA TYR A 233 -9.77 12.71 3.62
C TYR A 233 -9.87 11.22 3.29
N LEU A 234 -8.86 10.69 2.61
CA LEU A 234 -8.79 9.30 2.21
C LEU A 234 -7.46 8.71 2.68
N ALA A 235 -7.52 7.73 3.58
CA ALA A 235 -6.39 6.92 3.97
C ALA A 235 -6.47 5.57 3.24
N ILE A 236 -5.53 5.30 2.34
CA ILE A 236 -5.36 3.99 1.70
C ILE A 236 -4.22 3.25 2.41
N VAL A 237 -4.44 1.99 2.75
CA VAL A 237 -3.43 1.10 3.33
C VAL A 237 -3.33 -0.17 2.48
N TRP A 238 -2.21 -0.34 1.79
CA TRP A 238 -1.87 -1.55 1.06
C TRP A 238 -1.13 -2.52 2.00
N HIS A 239 -1.71 -3.68 2.28
CA HIS A 239 -1.15 -4.66 3.22
C HIS A 239 -0.34 -5.75 2.51
N GLN A 240 0.99 -5.62 2.47
CA GLN A 240 1.86 -6.56 1.77
C GLN A 240 2.37 -7.66 2.72
N HIS A 241 1.83 -8.87 2.53
CA HIS A 241 2.11 -10.02 3.38
C HIS A 241 2.42 -11.28 2.58
N GLN A 242 3.27 -12.14 3.16
CA GLN A 242 3.36 -13.56 2.81
C GLN A 242 3.59 -14.37 4.09
N PRO A 243 3.00 -15.57 4.20
CA PRO A 243 3.27 -16.46 5.32
C PRO A 243 4.74 -16.92 5.33
N LEU A 244 5.16 -17.56 6.42
CA LEU A 244 6.51 -18.12 6.53
C LEU A 244 6.62 -19.40 5.68
N TYR A 245 7.16 -19.28 4.46
CA TYR A 245 7.56 -20.41 3.63
C TYR A 245 8.94 -20.99 4.01
N HIS A 246 9.76 -20.26 4.78
CA HIS A 246 11.03 -20.81 5.29
C HIS A 246 10.78 -21.91 6.33
N ASN A 247 10.93 -23.16 5.90
CA ASN A 247 10.94 -24.31 6.78
C ASN A 247 12.29 -24.39 7.50
N VAL A 248 12.35 -23.78 8.69
CA VAL A 248 13.56 -23.71 9.54
C VAL A 248 14.17 -25.09 9.85
N LEU A 249 13.38 -26.18 9.84
CA LEU A 249 13.89 -27.54 10.13
C LEU A 249 14.62 -28.17 8.93
N LYS A 250 14.18 -27.87 7.71
CA LYS A 250 14.88 -28.28 6.47
C LYS A 250 15.91 -27.25 6.02
N ASP A 251 15.73 -26.02 6.46
CA ASP A 251 16.36 -24.80 5.97
C ASP A 251 16.09 -24.55 4.46
N GLU A 252 14.84 -24.75 4.06
CA GLU A 252 14.32 -24.65 2.67
C GLU A 252 13.22 -23.58 2.62
N LEU A 253 13.16 -22.75 1.57
CA LEU A 253 11.99 -21.90 1.29
C LEU A 253 11.01 -22.76 0.48
N GLU A 254 9.84 -23.11 1.02
CA GLU A 254 8.97 -24.12 0.39
C GLU A 254 8.07 -23.58 -0.75
N GLY A 255 7.95 -22.26 -0.89
CA GLY A 255 7.09 -21.60 -1.89
C GLY A 255 7.78 -20.41 -2.57
N PRO A 256 7.50 -20.14 -3.86
CA PRO A 256 8.14 -19.08 -4.63
C PRO A 256 7.51 -17.70 -4.39
N TRP A 257 6.39 -17.64 -3.65
CA TRP A 257 5.45 -16.51 -3.66
C TRP A 257 6.04 -15.19 -3.15
N VAL A 258 6.93 -15.22 -2.14
CA VAL A 258 7.69 -14.03 -1.71
C VAL A 258 8.50 -13.41 -2.85
N ARG A 259 9.13 -14.23 -3.69
CA ARG A 259 9.91 -13.76 -4.84
C ARG A 259 8.99 -13.34 -6.00
N LYS A 260 7.91 -14.09 -6.23
CA LYS A 260 6.92 -13.81 -7.29
C LYS A 260 6.18 -12.50 -7.11
N HIS A 261 5.78 -12.19 -5.89
CA HIS A 261 5.16 -10.90 -5.58
C HIS A 261 6.21 -9.77 -5.45
N ALA A 262 7.49 -10.09 -5.21
CA ALA A 262 8.55 -9.08 -5.30
C ALA A 262 8.72 -8.54 -6.73
N THR A 263 8.56 -9.37 -7.76
CA THR A 263 8.66 -8.95 -9.17
C THR A 263 7.41 -8.23 -9.72
N LYS A 264 6.38 -8.05 -8.90
CA LYS A 264 5.00 -7.78 -9.36
C LYS A 264 4.12 -6.89 -8.47
N ASP A 265 4.44 -6.74 -7.19
CA ASP A 265 3.60 -6.06 -6.20
C ASP A 265 4.40 -5.16 -5.25
N TYR A 266 5.59 -5.60 -4.82
CA TYR A 266 6.32 -4.91 -3.74
C TYR A 266 7.17 -3.74 -4.23
N PHE A 267 7.56 -3.71 -5.50
CA PHE A 267 8.37 -2.61 -6.04
C PHE A 267 7.53 -1.58 -6.78
N ASP A 268 6.76 -2.06 -7.75
CA ASP A 268 5.97 -1.28 -8.70
C ASP A 268 4.87 -0.46 -8.00
N MET A 269 4.10 -1.06 -7.08
CA MET A 269 3.00 -0.36 -6.40
C MET A 269 3.47 0.84 -5.58
N ALA A 270 4.72 0.76 -5.08
CA ALA A 270 5.38 1.88 -4.46
C ALA A 270 5.85 2.90 -5.53
N SER A 271 6.58 2.46 -6.56
CA SER A 271 7.17 3.36 -7.57
C SER A 271 6.14 4.13 -8.40
N ILE A 272 4.96 3.58 -8.70
CA ILE A 272 3.91 4.26 -9.47
C ILE A 272 3.50 5.61 -8.84
N ILE A 273 3.67 5.80 -7.52
CA ILE A 273 3.31 7.05 -6.84
C ILE A 273 4.22 8.24 -7.22
N GLU A 274 5.40 8.00 -7.79
CA GLU A 274 6.36 9.05 -8.16
C GLU A 274 5.79 10.01 -9.23
N ASP A 275 4.93 9.51 -10.11
CA ASP A 275 4.20 10.31 -11.10
C ASP A 275 3.11 11.20 -10.49
N TYR A 276 2.79 11.02 -9.19
CA TYR A 276 1.65 11.62 -8.51
C TYR A 276 2.03 12.26 -7.15
N PRO A 277 2.84 13.33 -7.14
CA PRO A 277 3.42 13.91 -5.92
C PRO A 277 2.41 14.48 -4.90
N ASP A 278 1.17 14.76 -5.29
CA ASP A 278 0.12 15.21 -4.35
C ASP A 278 -0.59 14.01 -3.68
N VAL A 279 -0.34 12.78 -4.14
CA VAL A 279 -0.93 11.54 -3.64
C VAL A 279 -0.06 10.94 -2.54
N HIS A 280 -0.69 10.64 -1.40
CA HIS A 280 -0.06 10.04 -0.23
C HIS A 280 -0.91 8.85 0.25
N PHE A 281 -0.25 7.77 0.67
CA PHE A 281 -0.92 6.58 1.23
C PHE A 281 -0.01 5.85 2.23
N THR A 282 -0.44 4.68 2.70
CA THR A 282 0.34 3.80 3.58
C THR A 282 0.63 2.48 2.90
N ILE A 283 1.86 1.99 2.98
CA ILE A 283 2.18 0.58 2.73
C ILE A 283 2.51 -0.09 4.06
N ASN A 284 1.96 -1.27 4.28
CA ASN A 284 2.26 -2.11 5.43
C ASN A 284 3.13 -3.29 4.98
N LEU A 285 4.42 -3.26 5.33
CA LEU A 285 5.38 -4.31 5.02
C LEU A 285 5.54 -5.24 6.24
N THR A 286 5.15 -6.49 6.09
CA THR A 286 5.25 -7.45 7.20
C THR A 286 6.69 -7.92 7.43
N VAL A 287 7.12 -8.01 8.70
CA VAL A 287 8.48 -8.44 9.06
C VAL A 287 8.79 -9.86 8.56
N VAL A 288 7.81 -10.75 8.53
CA VAL A 288 7.95 -12.11 7.98
C VAL A 288 8.15 -12.13 6.45
N LEU A 289 7.60 -11.16 5.71
CA LEU A 289 7.90 -10.98 4.29
C LEU A 289 9.35 -10.50 4.09
N LEU A 290 9.73 -9.40 4.76
CA LEU A 290 11.06 -8.80 4.60
C LEU A 290 12.20 -9.74 5.03
N ASN A 291 12.02 -10.53 6.09
CA ASN A 291 12.99 -11.56 6.48
C ASN A 291 13.20 -12.62 5.38
N GLN A 292 12.15 -13.01 4.65
CA GLN A 292 12.27 -13.99 3.58
C GLN A 292 12.94 -13.41 2.34
N ILE A 293 12.70 -12.12 2.01
CA ILE A 293 13.48 -11.39 1.01
C ILE A 293 14.97 -11.40 1.38
N ASN A 294 15.33 -11.09 2.63
CA ASN A 294 16.73 -11.15 3.09
C ASN A 294 17.36 -12.54 2.90
N ILE A 295 16.61 -13.63 3.15
CA ILE A 295 17.10 -15.00 2.89
C ILE A 295 17.42 -15.23 1.41
N TYR A 296 16.63 -14.70 0.47
CA TYR A 296 16.98 -14.75 -0.95
C TYR A 296 18.25 -13.95 -1.24
N LEU A 297 18.36 -12.73 -0.71
CA LEU A 297 19.48 -11.83 -0.98
C LEU A 297 20.81 -12.40 -0.46
N GLU A 298 20.82 -12.94 0.76
CA GLU A 298 21.98 -13.62 1.37
C GLU A 298 22.41 -14.89 0.62
N ARG A 299 21.46 -15.61 0.00
CA ARG A 299 21.75 -16.88 -0.70
C ARG A 299 22.18 -16.67 -2.14
N LEU A 300 21.57 -15.73 -2.84
CA LEU A 300 21.86 -15.44 -4.24
C LEU A 300 23.03 -14.48 -4.43
N GLY A 301 23.23 -13.49 -3.56
CA GLY A 301 24.07 -12.31 -3.84
C GLY A 301 25.52 -12.61 -4.24
N ASP A 302 26.17 -13.59 -3.60
CA ASP A 302 27.54 -14.03 -3.96
C ASP A 302 27.66 -14.57 -5.40
N TYR A 303 26.54 -14.89 -6.06
CA TYR A 303 26.47 -15.62 -7.34
C TYR A 303 25.83 -14.81 -8.47
N VAL A 304 25.21 -13.66 -8.19
CA VAL A 304 24.55 -12.84 -9.21
C VAL A 304 25.50 -11.74 -9.69
N ASP A 305 25.77 -11.74 -11.00
CA ASP A 305 26.36 -10.60 -11.70
C ASP A 305 25.22 -9.71 -12.21
N THR A 306 25.03 -8.56 -11.58
CA THR A 306 23.96 -7.59 -11.91
C THR A 306 24.28 -6.72 -13.12
N GLU A 307 25.54 -6.70 -13.61
CA GLU A 307 25.93 -6.01 -14.85
C GLU A 307 25.79 -6.94 -16.07
N ALA A 308 26.16 -8.21 -15.92
CA ALA A 308 26.02 -9.23 -16.96
C ALA A 308 24.61 -9.86 -17.03
N ASN A 309 23.78 -9.63 -16.00
CA ASN A 309 22.45 -10.23 -15.80
C ASN A 309 22.51 -11.77 -15.77
N THR A 310 23.47 -12.34 -15.03
CA THR A 310 23.68 -13.79 -14.95
C THR A 310 23.90 -14.30 -13.53
N VAL A 311 23.68 -15.60 -13.32
CA VAL A 311 23.97 -16.31 -12.08
C VAL A 311 25.06 -17.38 -12.31
N ASP A 312 26.04 -17.50 -11.40
CA ASP A 312 26.91 -18.69 -11.34
C ASP A 312 26.12 -19.90 -10.82
N GLU A 313 25.46 -20.59 -11.75
CA GLU A 313 24.69 -21.83 -11.51
C GLU A 313 25.49 -22.87 -10.74
N ALA A 314 26.74 -23.09 -11.15
CA ALA A 314 27.58 -24.15 -10.60
C ALA A 314 27.98 -23.85 -9.16
N GLY A 315 28.37 -22.61 -8.87
CA GLY A 315 28.66 -22.14 -7.51
C GLY A 315 27.42 -22.12 -6.63
N PHE A 316 26.29 -21.60 -7.14
CA PHE A 316 25.03 -21.51 -6.41
C PHE A 316 24.49 -22.90 -6.05
N LEU A 317 24.31 -23.78 -7.04
CA LEU A 317 23.74 -25.12 -6.83
C LEU A 317 24.66 -26.00 -5.96
N ALA A 318 25.97 -25.74 -5.92
CA ALA A 318 26.89 -26.45 -5.04
C ALA A 318 26.71 -26.09 -3.54
N LYS A 319 26.22 -24.87 -3.22
CA LYS A 319 26.04 -24.37 -1.83
C LYS A 319 24.58 -24.38 -1.38
N TRP A 320 23.65 -24.01 -2.26
CA TRP A 320 22.28 -23.61 -1.90
C TRP A 320 21.16 -24.39 -2.60
N LYS A 321 21.47 -25.40 -3.42
CA LYS A 321 20.44 -26.29 -3.99
C LYS A 321 19.57 -26.92 -2.89
N GLY A 322 18.25 -26.83 -3.02
CA GLY A 322 17.27 -27.25 -2.03
C GLY A 322 17.24 -26.39 -0.76
N LYS A 323 17.73 -25.13 -0.83
CA LYS A 323 17.73 -24.16 0.28
C LYS A 323 16.98 -22.87 -0.05
N THR A 324 16.96 -22.43 -1.30
CA THR A 324 16.04 -21.38 -1.77
C THR A 324 14.68 -21.98 -2.15
N ASP A 325 13.81 -21.22 -2.83
CA ASP A 325 12.62 -21.83 -3.41
C ASP A 325 13.00 -22.84 -4.51
N PRO A 326 12.25 -23.95 -4.68
CA PRO A 326 12.62 -24.98 -5.63
C PRO A 326 12.42 -24.61 -7.12
N TRP A 327 11.85 -23.43 -7.41
CA TRP A 327 11.76 -22.92 -8.79
C TRP A 327 13.05 -22.20 -9.20
N ILE A 328 13.83 -21.64 -8.27
CA ILE A 328 15.21 -21.19 -8.56
C ILE A 328 16.06 -22.39 -8.99
N ASP A 329 16.04 -23.49 -8.23
CA ASP A 329 16.72 -24.73 -8.64
C ASP A 329 16.23 -25.19 -10.02
N LEU A 330 14.91 -25.18 -10.26
CA LEU A 330 14.33 -25.57 -11.55
C LEU A 330 14.80 -24.68 -12.73
N LEU A 331 15.00 -23.39 -12.47
CA LEU A 331 15.49 -22.41 -13.46
C LEU A 331 16.98 -22.60 -13.77
N LEU A 332 17.81 -22.79 -12.74
CA LEU A 332 19.27 -22.92 -12.85
C LEU A 332 19.75 -24.34 -13.18
N GLU A 333 18.89 -25.36 -13.11
CA GLU A 333 19.19 -26.72 -13.58
C GLU A 333 18.89 -26.93 -15.08
N ASP A 334 19.72 -27.75 -15.72
CA ASP A 334 19.43 -28.40 -17.01
C ASP A 334 18.01 -28.98 -17.02
N THR A 335 17.16 -28.51 -17.93
CA THR A 335 15.77 -29.00 -18.02
C THR A 335 15.76 -30.51 -18.30
N PRO A 336 15.12 -31.35 -17.47
CA PRO A 336 15.12 -32.81 -17.67
C PRO A 336 14.25 -33.23 -18.86
N THR A 337 14.55 -34.37 -19.48
CA THR A 337 13.57 -35.02 -20.36
C THR A 337 12.42 -35.61 -19.53
N PRO A 338 11.20 -35.75 -20.07
CA PRO A 338 10.05 -36.27 -19.32
C PRO A 338 10.29 -37.65 -18.66
N GLU A 339 11.14 -38.49 -19.27
CA GLU A 339 11.49 -39.82 -18.76
C GLU A 339 12.55 -39.80 -17.65
N LYS A 340 13.24 -38.66 -17.48
CA LYS A 340 14.31 -38.46 -16.48
C LYS A 340 13.90 -37.53 -15.34
N ALA A 341 12.82 -36.77 -15.50
CA ALA A 341 12.32 -35.85 -14.49
C ALA A 341 11.96 -36.62 -13.20
N THR A 342 12.32 -36.07 -12.05
CA THR A 342 11.89 -36.62 -10.75
C THR A 342 10.39 -36.37 -10.54
N GLN A 343 9.74 -37.14 -9.67
CA GLN A 343 8.37 -36.88 -9.27
C GLN A 343 8.17 -35.44 -8.76
N SER A 344 9.13 -34.91 -7.98
CA SER A 344 9.11 -33.52 -7.51
C SER A 344 9.30 -32.46 -8.62
N GLN A 345 10.00 -32.78 -9.70
CA GLN A 345 10.07 -31.91 -10.89
C GLN A 345 8.75 -31.96 -11.67
N ILE A 346 8.14 -33.15 -11.82
CA ILE A 346 6.83 -33.31 -12.47
C ILE A 346 5.72 -32.57 -11.72
N GLU A 347 5.71 -32.67 -10.38
CA GLU A 347 4.85 -31.88 -9.49
C GLU A 347 5.00 -30.38 -9.74
N ARG A 348 6.24 -29.87 -9.76
CA ARG A 348 6.52 -28.44 -10.02
C ARG A 348 6.24 -28.00 -11.45
N PHE A 349 6.29 -28.89 -12.45
CA PHE A 349 5.88 -28.53 -13.81
C PHE A 349 4.36 -28.49 -13.96
N TYR A 350 3.62 -29.51 -13.51
CA TYR A 350 2.17 -29.58 -13.72
C TYR A 350 1.34 -30.44 -12.74
N ASP A 351 1.95 -31.28 -11.90
CA ASP A 351 1.21 -32.30 -11.12
C ASP A 351 0.97 -31.92 -9.64
N ALA A 352 1.06 -30.62 -9.31
CA ALA A 352 0.83 -30.09 -7.96
C ALA A 352 0.04 -28.76 -7.95
N PRO A 353 -0.64 -28.41 -6.83
CA PRO A 353 -1.38 -27.15 -6.69
C PRO A 353 -0.53 -25.89 -6.88
N TRP A 354 0.75 -25.95 -6.49
CA TRP A 354 1.77 -24.96 -6.84
C TRP A 354 2.67 -25.58 -7.90
N SER A 355 2.61 -25.06 -9.11
CA SER A 355 3.32 -25.60 -10.26
C SER A 355 3.45 -24.54 -11.36
N CYS A 356 4.25 -24.80 -12.38
CA CYS A 356 4.43 -23.90 -13.51
C CYS A 356 3.12 -23.66 -14.30
N VAL A 357 2.02 -24.34 -13.97
CA VAL A 357 0.69 -24.15 -14.55
C VAL A 357 -0.35 -23.57 -13.57
N SER A 358 0.04 -23.14 -12.36
CA SER A 358 -0.89 -22.62 -11.35
C SER A 358 -1.12 -21.10 -11.39
N THR A 359 -0.46 -20.37 -12.30
CA THR A 359 -0.67 -18.92 -12.55
C THR A 359 -2.12 -18.64 -13.01
N ASN A 360 -2.67 -17.48 -12.66
CA ASN A 360 -4.05 -17.12 -13.01
C ASN A 360 -4.30 -17.11 -14.53
N ASP A 361 -5.49 -17.55 -14.94
CA ASP A 361 -5.98 -17.50 -16.33
C ASP A 361 -5.83 -16.11 -16.98
N ALA A 362 -6.15 -15.03 -16.26
CA ALA A 362 -6.11 -13.66 -16.79
C ALA A 362 -4.67 -13.17 -17.05
N VAL A 363 -3.70 -13.62 -16.25
CA VAL A 363 -2.26 -13.43 -16.47
C VAL A 363 -1.77 -14.31 -17.62
N MET A 364 -2.07 -15.61 -17.61
CA MET A 364 -1.65 -16.54 -18.68
C MET A 364 -2.16 -16.12 -20.07
N GLN A 365 -3.35 -15.54 -20.17
CA GLN A 365 -3.91 -15.05 -21.44
C GLN A 365 -3.10 -13.90 -22.09
N ARG A 366 -2.21 -13.25 -21.32
CA ARG A 366 -1.22 -12.30 -21.84
C ARG A 366 -0.08 -12.98 -22.59
N PHE A 367 0.17 -14.26 -22.36
CA PHE A 367 1.25 -15.06 -22.97
C PHE A 367 0.65 -16.26 -23.72
N PRO A 368 0.24 -16.13 -25.00
CA PRO A 368 -0.49 -17.20 -25.70
C PRO A 368 0.20 -18.57 -25.73
N GLU A 369 1.53 -18.60 -25.90
CA GLU A 369 2.31 -19.85 -25.88
C GLU A 369 2.29 -20.51 -24.49
N TYR A 370 2.23 -19.73 -23.40
CA TYR A 370 2.10 -20.25 -22.04
C TYR A 370 0.73 -20.91 -21.82
N LEU A 371 -0.33 -20.28 -22.30
CA LEU A 371 -1.69 -20.81 -22.25
C LEU A 371 -1.80 -22.13 -23.06
N GLU A 372 -1.19 -22.18 -24.25
CA GLU A 372 -1.10 -23.39 -25.07
C GLU A 372 -0.31 -24.52 -24.36
N LEU A 373 0.77 -24.18 -23.66
CA LEU A 373 1.58 -25.14 -22.89
C LEU A 373 0.83 -25.73 -21.69
N ARG A 374 0.04 -24.92 -20.98
CA ARG A 374 -0.84 -25.41 -19.90
C ARG A 374 -1.91 -26.34 -20.44
N ASP A 375 -2.62 -25.93 -21.49
CA ASP A 375 -3.78 -26.66 -22.01
C ASP A 375 -3.36 -27.92 -22.80
N LYS A 376 -2.07 -28.06 -23.13
CA LYS A 376 -1.47 -29.27 -23.71
C LYS A 376 -1.57 -30.44 -22.74
N ASN A 377 -1.96 -31.61 -23.24
CA ASN A 377 -1.98 -32.85 -22.45
C ASN A 377 -0.61 -33.09 -21.79
N PRO A 378 -0.50 -33.13 -20.44
CA PRO A 378 0.79 -33.21 -19.76
C PRO A 378 1.66 -34.41 -20.17
N LYS A 379 1.02 -35.52 -20.60
CA LYS A 379 1.70 -36.73 -21.10
C LYS A 379 2.36 -36.57 -22.47
N LEU A 380 2.16 -35.42 -23.13
CA LEU A 380 2.74 -35.06 -24.43
C LEU A 380 3.70 -33.87 -24.34
N LEU A 381 3.99 -33.38 -23.11
CA LEU A 381 5.03 -32.38 -22.88
C LEU A 381 6.41 -33.01 -23.16
N THR A 382 7.25 -32.24 -23.83
CA THR A 382 8.64 -32.57 -24.18
C THR A 382 9.60 -31.80 -23.28
N GLN A 383 10.90 -32.07 -23.40
CA GLN A 383 11.95 -31.27 -22.72
C GLN A 383 11.89 -29.77 -23.09
N ASP A 384 11.52 -29.43 -24.34
CA ASP A 384 11.33 -28.04 -24.77
C ASP A 384 10.11 -27.40 -24.10
N ASP A 385 8.99 -28.15 -24.00
CA ASP A 385 7.79 -27.68 -23.31
C ASP A 385 8.05 -27.45 -21.82
N PHE A 386 8.81 -28.32 -21.15
CA PHE A 386 9.24 -28.13 -19.76
C PHE A 386 10.07 -26.85 -19.59
N ARG A 387 11.05 -26.62 -20.49
CA ARG A 387 11.88 -25.40 -20.45
C ARG A 387 11.03 -24.15 -20.61
N LYS A 388 10.11 -24.16 -21.57
CA LYS A 388 9.16 -23.06 -21.78
C LYS A 388 8.22 -22.87 -20.60
N LEU A 389 7.73 -23.94 -19.98
CA LEU A 389 6.87 -23.85 -18.79
C LEU A 389 7.59 -23.14 -17.63
N LYS A 390 8.85 -23.49 -17.32
CA LYS A 390 9.60 -22.78 -16.26
C LYS A 390 9.86 -21.31 -16.61
N ILE A 391 10.18 -21.01 -17.87
CA ILE A 391 10.45 -19.65 -18.35
C ILE A 391 9.19 -18.78 -18.39
N PHE A 392 8.06 -19.29 -18.88
CA PHE A 392 6.80 -18.53 -18.88
C PHE A 392 6.19 -18.40 -17.48
N PHE A 393 6.32 -19.40 -16.61
CA PHE A 393 6.00 -19.24 -15.18
C PHE A 393 6.89 -18.18 -14.50
N GLU A 394 8.07 -17.92 -15.04
CA GLU A 394 8.92 -16.83 -14.57
C GLU A 394 8.50 -15.48 -15.15
N LEU A 395 8.47 -15.33 -16.48
CA LEU A 395 8.08 -14.11 -17.19
C LEU A 395 6.68 -13.59 -16.85
N ALA A 396 5.71 -14.48 -16.62
CA ALA A 396 4.32 -14.09 -16.38
C ALA A 396 4.09 -13.40 -15.02
N TRP A 397 5.10 -13.36 -14.16
CA TRP A 397 5.07 -12.71 -12.84
C TRP A 397 5.95 -11.46 -12.76
N PHE A 398 6.52 -11.00 -13.87
CA PHE A 398 7.13 -9.67 -13.92
C PHE A 398 6.05 -8.63 -14.20
N ASP A 399 6.06 -7.54 -13.43
CA ASP A 399 5.28 -6.33 -13.70
C ASP A 399 5.44 -5.87 -15.17
N PRO A 400 4.39 -5.33 -15.82
CA PRO A 400 4.44 -4.88 -17.20
C PRO A 400 5.58 -3.90 -17.53
N ASP A 401 5.99 -3.07 -16.60
CA ASP A 401 7.00 -2.02 -16.83
C ASP A 401 8.36 -2.64 -17.13
N PHE A 402 8.74 -3.72 -16.43
CA PHE A 402 9.94 -4.51 -16.71
C PHE A 402 9.88 -5.23 -18.06
N LEU A 403 8.67 -5.59 -18.54
CA LEU A 403 8.47 -6.28 -19.81
C LEU A 403 8.44 -5.32 -21.01
N ASP A 404 7.99 -4.08 -20.80
CA ASP A 404 7.82 -3.07 -21.85
C ASP A 404 9.02 -2.11 -21.99
N GLY A 405 9.90 -1.98 -20.99
CA GLY A 405 11.12 -1.19 -21.10
C GLY A 405 12.10 -1.28 -19.92
N PRO A 406 13.19 -0.49 -19.95
CA PRO A 406 14.15 -0.41 -18.86
C PRO A 406 13.60 0.37 -17.67
N THR A 407 13.67 -0.24 -16.48
CA THR A 407 13.37 0.39 -15.20
C THR A 407 14.65 0.53 -14.38
N GLU A 408 15.01 1.77 -14.03
CA GLU A 408 16.15 2.08 -13.15
C GLU A 408 15.76 1.89 -11.68
N MET A 409 16.57 1.14 -10.96
CA MET A 409 16.38 0.79 -9.56
C MET A 409 17.03 1.81 -8.63
N PRO A 410 16.56 1.94 -7.37
CA PRO A 410 17.18 2.79 -6.34
C PRO A 410 18.69 2.60 -6.10
N ASP A 411 19.24 1.41 -6.37
CA ASP A 411 20.68 1.13 -6.30
C ASP A 411 21.46 1.44 -7.59
N GLY A 412 20.79 1.91 -8.65
CA GLY A 412 21.35 2.20 -9.96
C GLY A 412 21.44 0.99 -10.91
N THR A 413 21.01 -0.21 -10.48
CA THR A 413 20.83 -1.34 -11.41
C THR A 413 19.63 -1.09 -12.33
N VAL A 414 19.60 -1.75 -13.48
CA VAL A 414 18.47 -1.67 -14.43
C VAL A 414 17.90 -3.06 -14.64
N VAL A 415 16.57 -3.16 -14.62
CA VAL A 415 15.83 -4.33 -15.10
C VAL A 415 15.13 -3.95 -16.40
N ASP A 416 15.40 -4.71 -17.45
CA ASP A 416 14.79 -4.54 -18.78
C ASP A 416 14.61 -5.94 -19.37
N LEU A 417 13.39 -6.33 -19.72
CA LEU A 417 13.07 -7.57 -20.43
C LEU A 417 12.48 -7.28 -21.83
N SER A 418 12.42 -6.02 -22.24
CA SER A 418 11.89 -5.61 -23.56
C SER A 418 12.76 -6.10 -24.72
N ASP A 419 14.00 -6.54 -24.47
CA ASP A 419 14.86 -7.20 -25.44
C ASP A 419 14.43 -8.68 -25.69
N ILE A 420 13.91 -9.37 -24.68
CA ILE A 420 13.50 -10.79 -24.74
C ILE A 420 12.01 -11.02 -25.05
N VAL A 421 11.12 -10.07 -24.76
CA VAL A 421 9.69 -10.14 -25.12
C VAL A 421 9.26 -8.97 -26.01
N LYS A 422 8.20 -9.17 -26.80
CA LYS A 422 7.49 -8.11 -27.53
C LYS A 422 6.02 -8.12 -27.17
N ARG A 423 5.48 -6.94 -26.87
CA ARG A 423 4.04 -6.70 -26.67
C ARG A 423 3.38 -6.32 -28.00
N ASP A 424 2.22 -6.91 -28.30
CA ASP A 424 1.40 -6.53 -29.46
C ASP A 424 0.33 -5.50 -29.12
N ALA A 425 -0.37 -4.98 -30.13
CA ALA A 425 -1.43 -3.97 -29.96
C ALA A 425 -2.68 -4.49 -29.22
N SER A 426 -2.78 -5.79 -28.93
CA SER A 426 -3.81 -6.37 -28.05
C SER A 426 -3.33 -6.52 -26.60
N GLY A 427 -2.09 -6.11 -26.30
CA GLY A 427 -1.47 -6.23 -25.00
C GLY A 427 -1.02 -7.65 -24.65
N LYS A 428 -0.65 -8.45 -25.67
CA LYS A 428 -0.11 -9.81 -25.49
C LYS A 428 1.38 -9.85 -25.76
N TYR A 429 2.08 -10.65 -24.96
CA TYR A 429 3.53 -10.87 -25.03
C TYR A 429 3.86 -12.14 -25.80
N THR A 430 4.96 -12.08 -26.56
CA THR A 430 5.60 -13.23 -27.21
C THR A 430 7.10 -13.09 -27.11
N LEU A 431 7.82 -14.22 -27.04
CA LEU A 431 9.28 -14.22 -26.98
C LEU A 431 9.90 -13.68 -28.29
N LYS A 432 10.96 -12.89 -28.14
CA LYS A 432 11.87 -12.43 -29.22
C LYS A 432 13.08 -13.35 -29.38
N VAL A 433 13.45 -14.06 -28.31
CA VAL A 433 14.59 -14.99 -28.22
C VAL A 433 14.10 -16.43 -27.98
N PRO A 434 14.90 -17.47 -28.27
CA PRO A 434 14.55 -18.84 -27.90
C PRO A 434 14.41 -19.01 -26.38
N ALA A 435 13.50 -19.87 -25.96
CA ALA A 435 13.46 -20.38 -24.59
C ALA A 435 14.71 -21.26 -24.35
N SER A 436 15.68 -20.76 -23.58
CA SER A 436 16.97 -21.41 -23.34
C SER A 436 17.31 -21.45 -21.83
N GLU A 437 18.30 -22.25 -21.43
CA GLU A 437 18.71 -22.28 -20.01
C GLU A 437 19.37 -20.94 -19.61
N GLU A 438 20.07 -20.28 -20.53
CA GLU A 438 20.65 -18.95 -20.33
C GLU A 438 19.56 -17.87 -20.12
N LEU A 439 18.38 -18.03 -20.73
CA LEU A 439 17.23 -17.18 -20.44
C LEU A 439 16.66 -17.46 -19.04
N ALA A 440 16.55 -18.73 -18.65
CA ALA A 440 16.10 -19.11 -17.30
C ALA A 440 17.06 -18.57 -16.22
N ASN A 441 18.37 -18.64 -16.47
CA ASN A 441 19.44 -18.04 -15.66
C ASN A 441 19.25 -16.53 -15.50
N ARG A 442 19.15 -15.79 -16.62
CA ARG A 442 18.97 -14.34 -16.59
C ARG A 442 17.76 -13.94 -15.76
N LEU A 443 16.62 -14.61 -15.92
CA LEU A 443 15.42 -14.27 -15.16
C LEU A 443 15.62 -14.39 -13.64
N VAL A 444 16.48 -15.29 -13.14
CA VAL A 444 16.85 -15.34 -11.71
C VAL A 444 17.71 -14.14 -11.29
N ALA A 445 18.62 -13.68 -12.15
CA ALA A 445 19.41 -12.46 -11.90
C ALA A 445 18.52 -11.19 -11.86
N GLU A 446 17.55 -11.08 -12.77
CA GLU A 446 16.60 -9.95 -12.81
C GLU A 446 15.65 -9.99 -11.59
N ASN A 447 15.18 -11.17 -11.18
CA ASN A 447 14.46 -11.39 -9.91
C ASN A 447 15.26 -10.87 -8.70
N TYR A 448 16.57 -11.16 -8.64
CA TYR A 448 17.45 -10.73 -7.56
C TYR A 448 17.54 -9.21 -7.47
N LYS A 449 17.74 -8.50 -8.59
CA LYS A 449 17.77 -7.03 -8.63
C LYS A 449 16.50 -6.41 -8.05
N ILE A 450 15.32 -6.91 -8.44
CA ILE A 450 14.05 -6.39 -7.94
C ILE A 450 13.93 -6.64 -6.43
N MET A 451 14.19 -7.87 -5.96
CA MET A 451 14.19 -8.21 -4.53
C MET A 451 15.15 -7.33 -3.72
N ALA A 452 16.34 -7.02 -4.24
CA ALA A 452 17.33 -6.17 -3.58
C ALA A 452 16.82 -4.74 -3.39
N ASN A 453 15.95 -4.29 -4.30
CA ASN A 453 15.45 -2.92 -4.36
C ASN A 453 14.07 -2.71 -3.74
N VAL A 454 13.37 -3.76 -3.28
CA VAL A 454 12.10 -3.63 -2.53
C VAL A 454 12.25 -2.70 -1.32
N VAL A 455 13.30 -2.86 -0.51
CA VAL A 455 13.52 -1.95 0.64
C VAL A 455 13.99 -0.56 0.16
N GLY A 456 14.73 -0.50 -0.94
CA GLY A 456 15.26 0.75 -1.53
C GLY A 456 14.15 1.70 -1.99
N ILE A 457 13.16 1.22 -2.74
CA ILE A 457 12.08 2.05 -3.28
C ILE A 457 11.17 2.57 -2.17
N HIS A 458 10.85 1.72 -1.20
CA HIS A 458 10.09 2.13 -0.02
C HIS A 458 10.83 3.19 0.80
N LYS A 459 12.17 3.08 0.97
CA LYS A 459 12.98 4.13 1.62
C LYS A 459 12.98 5.44 0.84
N LYS A 460 13.12 5.39 -0.49
CA LYS A 460 13.13 6.56 -1.39
C LYS A 460 11.84 7.38 -1.25
N LEU A 461 10.70 6.71 -1.01
CA LEU A 461 9.37 7.30 -0.98
C LEU A 461 8.78 7.46 0.43
N MET A 462 9.51 7.02 1.46
CA MET A 462 9.03 7.00 2.85
C MET A 462 8.70 8.40 3.35
N PHE A 463 7.49 8.56 3.87
CA PHE A 463 7.06 9.74 4.59
C PHE A 463 7.76 9.81 5.96
N ASP A 464 8.63 10.79 6.18
CA ASP A 464 9.21 11.10 7.48
C ASP A 464 8.30 12.12 8.22
N PRO A 465 7.68 11.74 9.35
CA PRO A 465 6.78 12.63 10.10
C PRO A 465 7.49 13.84 10.74
N ASN A 466 8.83 13.83 10.86
CA ASN A 466 9.60 14.93 11.44
C ASN A 466 9.87 16.05 10.41
N THR A 467 10.13 15.68 9.15
CA THR A 467 10.38 16.62 8.05
C THR A 467 9.11 16.94 7.26
N GLN A 468 8.11 16.05 7.31
CA GLN A 468 6.90 16.08 6.48
C GLN A 468 7.22 16.02 4.98
N GLU A 469 8.13 15.13 4.61
CA GLU A 469 8.61 14.88 3.24
C GLU A 469 8.51 13.38 2.92
N GLY A 470 8.40 13.03 1.64
CA GLY A 470 7.99 11.69 1.19
C GLY A 470 6.47 11.55 1.08
N GLN A 471 6.00 10.43 0.53
CA GLN A 471 4.58 10.22 0.19
C GLN A 471 3.96 8.97 0.83
N ILE A 472 4.77 7.98 1.20
CA ILE A 472 4.30 6.68 1.71
C ILE A 472 4.62 6.54 3.20
N GLU A 473 3.62 6.54 4.08
CA GLU A 473 3.84 6.07 5.45
C GLU A 473 4.11 4.56 5.43
N LEU A 474 5.28 4.15 5.88
CA LEU A 474 5.61 2.74 6.05
C LEU A 474 5.16 2.27 7.43
N THR A 475 4.50 1.13 7.47
CA THR A 475 4.05 0.47 8.70
C THR A 475 4.39 -1.01 8.68
N THR A 476 4.20 -1.70 9.80
CA THR A 476 4.43 -3.15 9.88
C THR A 476 3.36 -3.86 10.70
N THR A 477 3.60 -5.12 11.04
CA THR A 477 2.70 -6.05 11.73
C THR A 477 3.50 -6.77 12.83
N PRO A 478 2.89 -7.24 13.94
CA PRO A 478 3.61 -8.04 14.93
C PRO A 478 4.33 -9.24 14.28
N PHE A 479 5.56 -9.55 14.72
CA PHE A 479 6.65 -10.12 13.91
C PHE A 479 6.34 -11.25 12.89
N TYR A 480 5.44 -12.19 13.23
CA TYR A 480 5.08 -13.34 12.38
C TYR A 480 3.60 -13.32 11.96
N HIS A 481 2.97 -12.14 11.89
CA HIS A 481 1.53 -11.97 11.62
C HIS A 481 0.62 -12.85 12.52
N PRO A 482 0.84 -12.88 13.85
CA PRO A 482 -0.05 -13.64 14.73
C PRO A 482 -1.42 -12.95 14.86
N ILE A 483 -2.45 -13.75 15.11
CA ILE A 483 -3.71 -13.27 15.71
C ILE A 483 -3.43 -12.87 17.16
N LEU A 484 -2.92 -11.65 17.36
CA LEU A 484 -2.27 -11.20 18.59
C LEU A 484 -3.13 -11.39 19.87
N PRO A 485 -4.45 -11.15 19.86
CA PRO A 485 -5.31 -11.43 21.02
C PRO A 485 -5.26 -12.88 21.49
N LEU A 486 -5.12 -13.86 20.59
CA LEU A 486 -5.12 -15.29 20.96
C LEU A 486 -3.78 -15.75 21.54
N ILE A 487 -2.66 -15.11 21.18
CA ILE A 487 -1.36 -15.31 21.85
C ILE A 487 -1.40 -14.72 23.26
N TYR A 488 -1.97 -13.52 23.39
CA TYR A 488 -2.15 -12.87 24.68
C TYR A 488 -3.03 -13.71 25.62
N ASN A 489 -4.24 -14.09 25.19
CA ASN A 489 -5.12 -15.03 25.87
C ASN A 489 -6.19 -15.58 24.91
N SER A 490 -6.22 -16.90 24.69
CA SER A 490 -7.21 -17.57 23.84
C SER A 490 -8.67 -17.32 24.27
N ASP A 491 -8.90 -16.95 25.54
CA ASP A 491 -10.23 -16.58 26.04
C ASP A 491 -10.79 -15.28 25.43
N GLU A 492 -9.97 -14.43 24.78
CA GLU A 492 -10.48 -13.26 24.05
C GLU A 492 -11.45 -13.64 22.93
N ALA A 493 -11.29 -14.84 22.35
CA ALA A 493 -12.22 -15.40 21.38
C ALA A 493 -13.66 -15.44 21.91
N LYS A 494 -13.88 -15.62 23.22
CA LYS A 494 -15.22 -15.72 23.83
C LYS A 494 -16.10 -14.50 23.59
N GLN A 495 -15.52 -13.34 23.26
CA GLN A 495 -16.31 -12.14 22.92
C GLN A 495 -16.98 -12.28 21.54
N GLY A 496 -16.27 -12.79 20.53
CA GLY A 496 -16.77 -12.97 19.16
C GLY A 496 -17.35 -14.36 18.87
N GLN A 497 -16.84 -15.38 19.53
CA GLN A 497 -17.09 -16.82 19.35
C GLN A 497 -17.39 -17.49 20.70
N PRO A 498 -18.48 -17.12 21.41
CA PRO A 498 -18.77 -17.59 22.77
C PRO A 498 -19.11 -19.08 22.90
N PHE A 499 -19.27 -19.81 21.78
CA PHE A 499 -19.68 -21.22 21.75
C PHE A 499 -18.61 -22.16 21.18
N ASP A 500 -17.47 -21.63 20.75
CA ASP A 500 -16.41 -22.44 20.16
C ASP A 500 -15.60 -23.16 21.25
N ASN A 501 -15.08 -24.34 20.93
CA ASN A 501 -14.30 -25.13 21.87
C ASN A 501 -12.89 -24.54 22.03
N LEU A 502 -12.65 -23.83 23.13
CA LEU A 502 -11.37 -23.21 23.44
C LEU A 502 -10.48 -24.10 24.33
N PRO A 503 -9.15 -23.90 24.32
CA PRO A 503 -8.22 -24.62 25.19
C PRO A 503 -8.59 -24.53 26.69
N SER A 504 -8.37 -25.62 27.42
CA SER A 504 -8.55 -25.68 28.88
C SER A 504 -7.32 -26.35 29.51
N PRO A 505 -6.49 -25.63 30.31
CA PRO A 505 -6.58 -24.19 30.59
C PRO A 505 -6.39 -23.33 29.33
N SER A 506 -6.75 -22.04 29.42
CA SER A 506 -6.57 -21.11 28.29
C SER A 506 -5.10 -20.98 27.92
N TYR A 507 -4.82 -20.81 26.63
CA TYR A 507 -3.48 -20.50 26.14
C TYR A 507 -3.25 -19.00 26.33
N SER A 508 -2.31 -18.59 27.19
CA SER A 508 -2.10 -17.17 27.50
C SER A 508 -0.63 -16.87 27.74
N TYR A 509 -0.02 -16.13 26.81
CA TYR A 509 1.37 -15.72 26.83
C TYR A 509 1.50 -14.21 26.51
N PRO A 510 1.09 -13.31 27.43
CA PRO A 510 1.21 -11.86 27.23
C PRO A 510 2.62 -11.36 26.93
N ALA A 511 3.64 -12.02 27.47
CA ALA A 511 5.05 -11.70 27.21
C ALA A 511 5.44 -11.97 25.74
N ASP A 512 4.95 -13.08 25.17
CA ASP A 512 5.23 -13.46 23.78
C ASP A 512 4.47 -12.54 22.82
N ALA A 513 3.22 -12.19 23.15
CA ALA A 513 2.45 -11.18 22.44
C ALA A 513 3.19 -9.81 22.43
N ASN A 514 3.73 -9.38 23.58
CA ASN A 514 4.57 -8.17 23.60
C ASN A 514 5.84 -8.33 22.76
N ALA A 515 6.51 -9.49 22.81
CA ALA A 515 7.74 -9.74 22.06
C ALA A 515 7.50 -9.68 20.54
N HIS A 516 6.35 -10.11 20.04
CA HIS A 516 5.98 -9.93 18.63
C HIS A 516 5.88 -8.45 18.23
N VAL A 517 5.34 -7.58 19.07
CA VAL A 517 5.26 -6.13 18.79
C VAL A 517 6.63 -5.48 18.90
N ALA A 518 7.32 -5.69 20.03
CA ALA A 518 8.63 -5.09 20.32
C ALA A 518 9.69 -5.45 19.27
N ARG A 519 9.77 -6.73 18.87
CA ARG A 519 10.70 -7.17 17.82
C ARG A 519 10.35 -6.63 16.44
N ALA A 520 9.06 -6.41 16.16
CA ALA A 520 8.65 -5.84 14.87
C ALA A 520 9.01 -4.36 14.76
N VAL A 521 8.83 -3.60 15.85
CA VAL A 521 9.29 -2.21 15.95
C VAL A 521 10.81 -2.12 15.79
N ALA A 522 11.57 -2.94 16.51
CA ALA A 522 13.03 -2.96 16.39
C ALA A 522 13.51 -3.32 14.98
N PHE A 523 12.96 -4.38 14.37
CA PHE A 523 13.31 -4.76 12.99
C PHE A 523 12.97 -3.65 11.98
N PHE A 524 11.83 -2.98 12.16
CA PHE A 524 11.44 -1.87 11.29
C PHE A 524 12.38 -0.67 11.46
N GLU A 525 12.75 -0.31 12.69
CA GLU A 525 13.70 0.78 12.98
C GLU A 525 15.10 0.47 12.43
N ASP A 526 15.61 -0.76 12.61
CA ASP A 526 16.87 -1.23 12.00
C ASP A 526 16.81 -1.19 10.46
N THR A 527 15.64 -1.49 9.87
CA THR A 527 15.46 -1.51 8.42
C THR A 527 15.34 -0.10 7.84
N PHE A 528 14.46 0.74 8.38
CA PHE A 528 14.03 2.02 7.78
C PHE A 528 14.61 3.28 8.47
N GLY A 529 15.29 3.14 9.60
CA GLY A 529 15.98 4.22 10.31
C GLY A 529 15.11 5.03 11.28
N ILE A 530 13.79 4.81 11.31
CA ILE A 530 12.84 5.37 12.28
C ILE A 530 11.85 4.29 12.73
N PRO A 531 11.34 4.33 13.98
CA PRO A 531 10.32 3.39 14.44
C PRO A 531 8.95 3.68 13.79
N PRO A 532 8.10 2.66 13.57
CA PRO A 532 6.83 2.83 12.88
C PRO A 532 5.78 3.53 13.77
N LYS A 533 5.13 4.57 13.25
CA LYS A 533 3.99 5.25 13.92
C LYS A 533 2.72 4.39 13.87
N GLY A 534 2.50 3.68 12.76
CA GLY A 534 1.36 2.79 12.56
C GLY A 534 1.72 1.31 12.62
N MET A 535 0.76 0.48 13.02
CA MET A 535 0.86 -0.98 12.92
C MET A 535 -0.47 -1.60 12.48
N TRP A 536 -0.45 -2.43 11.44
CA TRP A 536 -1.57 -3.30 11.11
C TRP A 536 -1.48 -4.56 11.99
N PRO A 537 -2.46 -4.85 12.86
CA PRO A 537 -2.50 -6.13 13.55
C PRO A 537 -2.74 -7.26 12.53
N GLY A 538 -2.22 -8.47 12.75
CA GLY A 538 -2.48 -9.60 11.84
C GLY A 538 -3.98 -9.85 11.68
N GLU A 539 -4.48 -9.88 10.44
CA GLU A 539 -5.92 -9.91 10.11
C GLU A 539 -6.76 -8.75 10.71
N GLY A 540 -6.14 -7.60 10.97
CA GLY A 540 -6.76 -6.52 11.74
C GLY A 540 -7.23 -6.97 13.13
N SER A 541 -6.63 -8.03 13.69
CA SER A 541 -7.09 -8.64 14.94
C SER A 541 -6.77 -7.78 16.16
N VAL A 542 -7.80 -7.39 16.89
CA VAL A 542 -7.73 -6.47 18.02
C VAL A 542 -8.51 -6.99 19.22
N ALA A 543 -8.14 -6.53 20.40
CA ALA A 543 -8.90 -6.64 21.64
C ALA A 543 -8.47 -5.54 22.61
N GLN A 544 -9.39 -5.03 23.43
CA GLN A 544 -9.10 -4.00 24.44
C GLN A 544 -7.89 -4.34 25.34
N SER A 545 -7.66 -5.62 25.60
CA SER A 545 -6.57 -6.14 26.43
C SER A 545 -5.18 -6.07 25.78
N VAL A 546 -5.06 -5.99 24.45
CA VAL A 546 -3.77 -5.91 23.75
C VAL A 546 -3.38 -4.49 23.31
N ASN A 547 -4.27 -3.50 23.42
CA ASN A 547 -4.01 -2.11 23.00
C ASN A 547 -2.71 -1.53 23.58
N TYR A 548 -2.41 -1.83 24.86
CA TYR A 548 -1.22 -1.34 25.54
C TYR A 548 0.09 -1.90 24.96
N LEU A 549 0.05 -3.10 24.35
CA LEU A 549 1.22 -3.70 23.70
C LEU A 549 1.71 -2.85 22.54
N PHE A 550 0.79 -2.25 21.78
CA PHE A 550 1.14 -1.32 20.70
C PHE A 550 1.69 0.00 21.26
N ALA A 551 0.93 0.66 22.13
CA ALA A 551 1.26 2.01 22.60
C ALA A 551 2.60 2.07 23.37
N GLN A 552 2.88 1.07 24.21
CA GLN A 552 4.12 1.01 25.00
C GLN A 552 5.37 0.78 24.15
N ASN A 553 5.23 0.19 22.96
CA ASN A 553 6.30 -0.02 21.98
C ASN A 553 6.36 1.11 20.92
N GLY A 554 5.77 2.28 21.19
CA GLY A 554 5.92 3.46 20.33
C GLY A 554 4.86 3.64 19.23
N VAL A 555 4.04 2.62 18.96
CA VAL A 555 2.93 2.71 17.99
C VAL A 555 1.89 3.73 18.46
N ARG A 556 1.30 4.49 17.53
CA ARG A 556 0.32 5.56 17.78
C ARG A 556 -1.04 5.31 17.14
N TRP A 557 -1.07 4.51 16.07
CA TRP A 557 -2.33 4.08 15.48
C TRP A 557 -2.31 2.61 15.02
N ILE A 558 -3.48 1.98 15.06
CA ILE A 558 -3.75 0.65 14.50
C ILE A 558 -5.05 0.68 13.69
N ALA A 559 -5.36 -0.37 12.93
CA ALA A 559 -6.61 -0.46 12.18
C ALA A 559 -7.28 -1.84 12.23
N THR A 560 -8.58 -1.90 11.97
CA THR A 560 -9.40 -3.13 11.97
C THR A 560 -10.67 -2.97 11.10
N GLY A 561 -11.56 -3.98 11.06
CA GLY A 561 -12.80 -3.96 10.26
C GLY A 561 -13.99 -3.26 10.95
N HIS A 562 -14.91 -2.68 10.16
CA HIS A 562 -16.13 -2.02 10.67
C HIS A 562 -16.97 -2.87 11.63
N LYS A 563 -17.05 -4.20 11.44
CA LYS A 563 -17.78 -5.12 12.34
C LYS A 563 -17.28 -5.07 13.80
N VAL A 564 -16.02 -4.68 14.02
CA VAL A 564 -15.47 -4.45 15.36
C VAL A 564 -16.03 -3.15 15.95
N LEU A 565 -16.16 -2.08 15.15
CA LEU A 565 -16.76 -0.81 15.57
C LEU A 565 -18.24 -0.99 15.92
N GLU A 566 -19.01 -1.72 15.12
CA GLU A 566 -20.43 -2.01 15.35
C GLU A 566 -20.70 -2.68 16.71
N LYS A 567 -19.76 -3.52 17.17
CA LYS A 567 -19.83 -4.25 18.45
C LYS A 567 -19.08 -3.58 19.59
N SER A 568 -18.34 -2.50 19.32
CA SER A 568 -17.65 -1.69 20.32
C SER A 568 -18.61 -0.74 21.04
N THR A 569 -18.18 -0.15 22.15
CA THR A 569 -19.01 0.80 22.91
C THR A 569 -18.38 2.20 22.95
N PRO A 570 -19.14 3.28 22.78
CA PRO A 570 -20.58 3.32 22.48
C PRO A 570 -20.93 2.73 21.09
N PRO A 571 -22.12 2.13 20.90
CA PRO A 571 -22.52 1.52 19.63
C PRO A 571 -22.91 2.55 18.57
N ASN A 572 -23.16 2.08 17.34
CA ASN A 572 -23.62 2.88 16.18
C ASN A 572 -22.68 4.05 15.81
N GLN A 573 -21.37 3.84 15.94
CA GLN A 573 -20.35 4.79 15.52
C GLN A 573 -20.09 4.69 14.01
N PRO A 574 -19.96 5.83 13.29
CA PRO A 574 -19.64 5.82 11.86
C PRO A 574 -18.17 5.47 11.58
N THR A 575 -17.95 4.68 10.54
CA THR A 575 -16.63 4.16 10.11
C THR A 575 -15.63 5.25 9.69
N TYR A 576 -16.09 6.43 9.26
CA TYR A 576 -15.28 7.49 8.65
C TYR A 576 -14.63 8.48 9.64
N TYR A 577 -14.46 8.09 10.91
CA TYR A 577 -13.66 8.83 11.89
C TYR A 577 -12.61 7.91 12.53
N PRO A 578 -11.42 8.41 12.88
CA PRO A 578 -10.56 7.74 13.83
C PRO A 578 -11.14 7.82 15.24
N TYR A 579 -10.88 6.78 16.04
CA TYR A 579 -11.34 6.68 17.42
C TYR A 579 -10.18 6.53 18.38
N GLN A 580 -10.30 7.12 19.57
CA GLN A 580 -9.37 6.87 20.67
C GLN A 580 -9.79 5.61 21.44
N VAL A 581 -8.84 4.75 21.76
CA VAL A 581 -9.00 3.66 22.75
C VAL A 581 -8.02 3.83 23.92
N ASP A 582 -8.39 3.31 25.07
CA ASP A 582 -7.46 3.18 26.20
C ASP A 582 -6.38 2.13 25.86
N ALA A 583 -5.13 2.50 26.08
CA ALA A 583 -3.95 1.67 25.89
C ALA A 583 -3.03 1.71 27.13
N THR A 584 -3.57 2.07 28.30
CA THR A 584 -2.83 2.11 29.56
C THR A 584 -2.42 0.69 30.00
N VAL A 585 -1.17 0.54 30.49
CA VAL A 585 -0.62 -0.75 30.93
C VAL A 585 -1.45 -1.35 32.09
N PRO A 586 -1.89 -2.62 32.00
CA PRO A 586 -2.60 -3.31 33.08
C PRO A 586 -1.79 -3.32 34.39
N GLY A 587 -2.46 -3.02 35.51
CA GLY A 587 -1.81 -2.92 36.82
C GLY A 587 -1.28 -1.52 37.18
N GLY A 588 -1.23 -0.60 36.21
CA GLY A 588 -0.91 0.81 36.43
C GLY A 588 0.26 1.29 35.58
N GLY A 589 0.23 2.58 35.22
CA GLY A 589 1.24 3.24 34.39
C GLY A 589 0.80 4.67 34.04
N PRO A 590 1.60 5.42 33.26
CA PRO A 590 1.11 6.64 32.64
C PRO A 590 -0.07 6.31 31.73
N LYS A 591 -1.11 7.17 31.75
CA LYS A 591 -2.27 7.02 30.84
C LYS A 591 -1.75 7.03 29.40
N GLN A 592 -2.08 5.99 28.63
CA GLN A 592 -1.73 5.89 27.22
C GLN A 592 -2.99 5.73 26.38
N GLU A 593 -2.95 6.32 25.19
CA GLU A 593 -4.07 6.44 24.28
C GLU A 593 -3.58 6.05 22.88
N LEU A 594 -4.40 5.30 22.16
CA LEU A 594 -4.07 4.76 20.83
C LEU A 594 -5.20 5.14 19.87
N THR A 595 -4.87 5.56 18.66
CA THR A 595 -5.87 5.76 17.60
C THR A 595 -6.20 4.42 16.94
N VAL A 596 -7.48 4.15 16.72
CA VAL A 596 -7.97 2.99 15.95
C VAL A 596 -8.75 3.50 14.74
N LEU A 597 -8.38 2.98 13.58
CA LEU A 597 -9.04 3.23 12.30
C LEU A 597 -9.93 2.03 11.94
N PHE A 598 -11.02 2.28 11.23
CA PHE A 598 -11.96 1.24 10.82
C PHE A 598 -12.12 1.24 9.30
N ARG A 599 -11.84 0.10 8.68
CA ARG A 599 -11.95 -0.14 7.24
C ARG A 599 -13.39 0.03 6.75
N ASP A 600 -13.58 0.85 5.72
CA ASP A 600 -14.76 0.76 4.86
C ASP A 600 -14.66 -0.53 4.04
N THR A 601 -15.34 -1.58 4.51
CA THR A 601 -15.34 -2.88 3.84
C THR A 601 -15.93 -2.81 2.44
N THR A 602 -16.97 -2.00 2.21
CA THR A 602 -17.64 -1.98 0.89
C THR A 602 -16.74 -1.35 -0.16
N LEU A 603 -16.09 -0.23 0.16
CA LEU A 603 -15.17 0.43 -0.76
C LEU A 603 -13.89 -0.38 -0.99
N SER A 604 -13.35 -0.99 0.07
CA SER A 604 -12.14 -1.82 -0.01
C SER A 604 -12.37 -3.12 -0.81
N ASP A 605 -13.50 -3.82 -0.58
CA ASP A 605 -13.85 -5.04 -1.31
C ASP A 605 -14.16 -4.78 -2.78
N LYS A 606 -14.58 -3.56 -3.15
CA LYS A 606 -14.73 -3.18 -4.56
C LYS A 606 -13.40 -3.23 -5.30
N VAL A 607 -12.32 -2.71 -4.70
CA VAL A 607 -10.97 -2.75 -5.30
C VAL A 607 -10.46 -4.18 -5.40
N GLY A 608 -10.60 -4.97 -4.33
CA GLY A 608 -10.12 -6.36 -4.31
C GLY A 608 -10.88 -7.30 -5.26
N PHE A 609 -12.20 -7.12 -5.42
CA PHE A 609 -13.07 -8.12 -6.07
C PHE A 609 -14.02 -7.57 -7.14
N ALA A 610 -14.64 -6.40 -6.94
CA ALA A 610 -15.68 -5.92 -7.86
C ALA A 610 -15.15 -5.21 -9.11
N PHE A 611 -13.92 -4.68 -9.06
CA PHE A 611 -13.29 -3.93 -10.15
C PHE A 611 -12.47 -4.80 -11.12
N GLN A 612 -12.13 -6.03 -10.74
CA GLN A 612 -11.44 -7.03 -11.57
C GLN A 612 -11.95 -7.16 -13.04
N PRO A 613 -13.27 -7.11 -13.35
CA PRO A 613 -13.77 -7.19 -14.74
C PRO A 613 -13.84 -5.84 -15.47
N LEU A 614 -13.48 -4.72 -14.83
CA LEU A 614 -13.58 -3.37 -15.39
C LEU A 614 -12.27 -2.93 -16.05
N LYS A 615 -12.32 -1.80 -16.77
CA LYS A 615 -11.13 -1.02 -17.10
C LYS A 615 -10.78 -0.11 -15.93
N GLY A 616 -9.50 0.22 -15.78
CA GLY A 616 -9.00 1.01 -14.68
C GLY A 616 -9.64 2.39 -14.57
N GLU A 617 -9.84 3.06 -15.70
CA GLU A 617 -10.54 4.34 -15.77
C GLU A 617 -11.99 4.27 -15.24
N ASP A 618 -12.74 3.21 -15.60
CA ASP A 618 -14.12 3.00 -15.14
C ASP A 618 -14.15 2.68 -13.63
N ALA A 619 -13.26 1.78 -13.18
CA ALA A 619 -13.11 1.42 -11.77
C ALA A 619 -12.71 2.61 -10.89
N ALA A 620 -11.73 3.41 -11.32
CA ALA A 620 -11.28 4.61 -10.63
C ALA A 620 -12.38 5.69 -10.60
N ASN A 621 -13.15 5.88 -11.68
CA ASN A 621 -14.30 6.79 -11.67
C ASN A 621 -15.38 6.36 -10.66
N ILE A 622 -15.64 5.06 -10.51
CA ILE A 622 -16.57 4.54 -9.48
C ILE A 622 -16.01 4.78 -8.07
N PHE A 623 -14.74 4.45 -7.83
CA PHE A 623 -14.07 4.64 -6.55
C PHE A 623 -14.10 6.10 -6.08
N ILE A 624 -13.72 7.04 -6.95
CA ILE A 624 -13.74 8.47 -6.66
C ILE A 624 -15.16 8.96 -6.37
N GLY A 625 -16.16 8.46 -7.11
CA GLY A 625 -17.58 8.73 -6.85
C GLY A 625 -18.05 8.22 -5.49
N ASP A 626 -17.66 7.02 -5.09
CA ASP A 626 -17.97 6.43 -3.78
C ASP A 626 -17.30 7.22 -2.63
N VAL A 627 -16.05 7.65 -2.79
CA VAL A 627 -15.34 8.47 -1.78
C VAL A 627 -16.00 9.84 -1.64
N LEU A 628 -16.30 10.52 -2.76
CA LEU A 628 -17.00 11.82 -2.74
C LEU A 628 -18.41 11.73 -2.14
N ALA A 629 -19.10 10.59 -2.27
CA ALA A 629 -20.40 10.36 -1.63
C ALA A 629 -20.31 10.32 -0.09
N GLN A 630 -19.12 10.08 0.48
CA GLN A 630 -18.87 10.12 1.92
C GLN A 630 -18.42 11.50 2.44
N ALA A 631 -18.26 12.49 1.56
CA ALA A 631 -17.86 13.83 1.97
C ALA A 631 -18.82 14.45 3.01
N PRO A 632 -18.33 15.25 3.97
CA PRO A 632 -19.20 15.95 4.89
C PRO A 632 -20.02 17.04 4.14
N ALA A 633 -21.04 17.58 4.80
CA ALA A 633 -21.61 18.85 4.35
C ALA A 633 -20.67 20.01 4.74
N PHE A 634 -20.83 21.19 4.14
CA PHE A 634 -20.07 22.37 4.56
C PHE A 634 -20.43 22.76 6.00
N GLY A 635 -19.42 23.07 6.84
CA GLY A 635 -19.58 23.17 8.30
C GLY A 635 -19.69 21.83 9.04
N GLY A 636 -19.67 20.70 8.33
CA GLY A 636 -19.56 19.36 8.91
C GLY A 636 -18.15 19.03 9.36
N LYS A 637 -18.03 18.10 10.32
CA LYS A 637 -16.74 17.60 10.82
C LYS A 637 -15.97 16.86 9.72
N ASP A 638 -14.65 17.03 9.75
CA ASP A 638 -13.65 16.32 8.96
C ASP A 638 -13.84 14.80 9.05
N ARG A 639 -13.87 14.14 7.90
CA ARG A 639 -14.06 12.69 7.75
C ARG A 639 -12.86 12.07 7.06
N MET A 640 -12.38 10.96 7.59
CA MET A 640 -11.35 10.14 6.96
C MET A 640 -11.96 8.80 6.57
N VAL A 641 -12.15 8.59 5.27
CA VAL A 641 -12.51 7.30 4.70
C VAL A 641 -11.27 6.42 4.69
N VAL A 642 -11.37 5.19 5.20
CA VAL A 642 -10.23 4.29 5.36
C VAL A 642 -10.41 3.06 4.48
N VAL A 643 -9.55 2.92 3.48
CA VAL A 643 -9.50 1.78 2.56
C VAL A 643 -8.31 0.91 2.94
N ILE A 644 -8.56 -0.36 3.20
CA ILE A 644 -7.51 -1.33 3.58
C ILE A 644 -7.77 -2.62 2.85
N LEU A 645 -6.76 -3.17 2.19
CA LEU A 645 -6.80 -4.49 1.58
C LEU A 645 -5.37 -4.99 1.40
N ASP A 646 -5.26 -6.29 1.14
CA ASP A 646 -3.98 -6.88 0.77
C ASP A 646 -3.38 -6.16 -0.44
N GLY A 647 -2.07 -6.00 -0.41
CA GLY A 647 -1.31 -5.32 -1.44
C GLY A 647 -1.13 -6.18 -2.68
N GLU A 648 -1.07 -7.51 -2.54
CA GLU A 648 -0.59 -8.38 -3.62
C GLU A 648 -1.64 -9.29 -4.29
N ASN A 649 -2.77 -9.57 -3.64
CA ASN A 649 -3.66 -10.69 -4.03
C ASN A 649 -4.73 -10.37 -5.10
N ALA A 650 -4.85 -9.12 -5.55
CA ALA A 650 -6.00 -8.67 -6.35
C ALA A 650 -5.72 -8.54 -7.86
N TRP A 651 -4.47 -8.33 -8.25
CA TRP A 651 -4.15 -7.75 -9.57
C TRP A 651 -4.05 -8.79 -10.68
N GLU A 652 -3.72 -10.05 -10.35
CA GLU A 652 -3.75 -11.19 -11.28
C GLU A 652 -5.16 -11.49 -11.80
N GLU A 653 -6.20 -11.02 -11.11
CA GLU A 653 -7.60 -11.15 -11.53
C GLU A 653 -8.10 -9.98 -12.39
N TYR A 654 -7.32 -8.91 -12.59
CA TYR A 654 -7.74 -7.79 -13.46
C TYR A 654 -7.68 -8.21 -14.94
N LYS A 655 -8.86 -8.34 -15.57
CA LYS A 655 -9.01 -9.10 -16.84
C LYS A 655 -8.75 -8.27 -18.08
N LEU A 656 -8.98 -6.95 -18.00
CA LEU A 656 -8.88 -6.07 -19.17
C LEU A 656 -7.49 -5.42 -19.28
N GLU A 657 -6.88 -5.04 -18.17
CA GLU A 657 -5.54 -4.44 -18.09
C GLU A 657 -4.59 -5.39 -17.37
N HIS A 658 -3.34 -5.50 -17.84
CA HIS A 658 -2.36 -6.36 -17.18
C HIS A 658 -2.00 -5.71 -15.84
N ASP A 659 -2.04 -6.50 -14.77
CA ASP A 659 -1.56 -6.13 -13.44
C ASP A 659 -2.20 -4.87 -12.84
N ALA A 660 -3.46 -4.60 -13.18
CA ALA A 660 -4.20 -3.42 -12.75
C ALA A 660 -3.51 -2.05 -13.00
N LYS A 661 -2.43 -1.95 -13.80
CA LYS A 661 -1.66 -0.70 -14.00
C LYS A 661 -2.56 0.47 -14.44
N GLY A 662 -3.50 0.20 -15.35
CA GLY A 662 -4.47 1.20 -15.79
C GLY A 662 -5.43 1.66 -14.69
N PHE A 663 -5.69 0.84 -13.66
CA PHE A 663 -6.44 1.24 -12.47
C PHE A 663 -5.58 2.11 -11.55
N PHE A 664 -4.32 1.73 -11.26
CA PHE A 664 -3.43 2.54 -10.42
C PHE A 664 -3.19 3.94 -11.01
N HIS A 665 -2.79 4.03 -12.27
CA HIS A 665 -2.57 5.32 -12.93
C HIS A 665 -3.85 6.17 -13.01
N ALA A 666 -5.01 5.55 -13.27
CA ALA A 666 -6.29 6.27 -13.28
C ALA A 666 -6.73 6.73 -11.87
N LEU A 667 -6.50 5.91 -10.85
CA LEU A 667 -6.82 6.23 -9.46
C LEU A 667 -5.93 7.37 -8.95
N TYR A 668 -4.60 7.22 -9.03
CA TYR A 668 -3.66 8.22 -8.53
C TYR A 668 -3.72 9.51 -9.36
N GLY A 669 -3.90 9.42 -10.68
CA GLY A 669 -4.14 10.59 -11.53
C GLY A 669 -5.41 11.38 -11.15
N LYS A 670 -6.47 10.69 -10.71
CA LYS A 670 -7.69 11.35 -10.19
C LYS A 670 -7.48 11.88 -8.77
N LEU A 671 -6.76 11.18 -7.90
CA LEU A 671 -6.45 11.66 -6.54
C LEU A 671 -5.53 12.88 -6.56
N GLN A 672 -4.55 12.94 -7.46
CA GLN A 672 -3.74 14.14 -7.74
C GLN A 672 -4.64 15.33 -8.09
N GLN A 673 -5.53 15.15 -9.08
CA GLN A 673 -6.47 16.19 -9.51
C GLN A 673 -7.42 16.61 -8.37
N SER A 674 -7.95 15.66 -7.61
CA SER A 674 -8.81 15.90 -6.45
C SER A 674 -8.10 16.64 -5.31
N SER A 675 -6.81 16.37 -5.10
CA SER A 675 -5.99 17.07 -4.10
C SER A 675 -5.79 18.54 -4.49
N GLN A 676 -5.45 18.79 -5.76
CA GLN A 676 -5.30 20.14 -6.32
C GLN A 676 -6.60 20.96 -6.25
N ILE A 677 -7.77 20.33 -6.32
CA ILE A 677 -9.08 20.98 -6.17
C ILE A 677 -9.70 20.79 -4.77
N GLY A 678 -8.92 20.24 -3.84
CA GLY A 678 -9.29 19.90 -2.47
C GLY A 678 -10.67 19.26 -2.28
N ASP A 679 -11.16 18.39 -3.17
CA ASP A 679 -12.40 17.65 -2.92
C ASP A 679 -12.17 16.24 -2.33
N ILE A 680 -11.04 15.61 -2.66
CA ILE A 680 -10.45 14.50 -1.89
C ILE A 680 -9.00 14.83 -1.56
N ILE A 681 -8.61 14.70 -0.29
CA ILE A 681 -7.21 14.76 0.15
C ILE A 681 -6.77 13.34 0.53
N SER A 682 -5.97 12.70 -0.33
CA SER A 682 -5.31 11.43 0.04
C SER A 682 -4.16 11.69 1.01
N LEU A 683 -4.07 10.92 2.09
CA LEU A 683 -3.08 11.15 3.14
C LEU A 683 -2.71 9.86 3.89
N THR A 684 -1.63 9.95 4.65
CA THR A 684 -1.28 8.92 5.63
C THR A 684 -2.01 9.16 6.96
N PRO A 685 -2.32 8.12 7.76
CA PRO A 685 -2.96 8.34 9.06
C PRO A 685 -2.13 9.20 10.03
N THR A 686 -0.79 9.12 9.98
CA THR A 686 0.06 10.02 10.77
C THR A 686 -0.09 11.48 10.33
N GLU A 687 -0.19 11.78 9.03
CA GLU A 687 -0.51 13.14 8.57
C GLU A 687 -1.86 13.65 9.09
N PHE A 688 -2.88 12.79 9.17
CA PHE A 688 -4.18 13.17 9.72
C PHE A 688 -4.11 13.45 11.23
N ILE A 689 -3.41 12.59 11.99
CA ILE A 689 -3.32 12.67 13.46
C ILE A 689 -2.42 13.82 13.92
N GLU A 690 -1.22 13.94 13.34
CA GLU A 690 -0.20 14.93 13.73
C GLU A 690 -0.33 16.25 12.94
N GLY A 691 -1.02 16.23 11.80
CA GLY A 691 -1.16 17.35 10.88
C GLY A 691 0.00 17.43 9.88
N ASN A 692 -0.28 17.99 8.69
CA ASN A 692 0.75 18.35 7.71
C ASN A 692 0.47 19.75 7.14
N PRO A 693 1.05 20.81 7.74
CA PRO A 693 0.89 22.19 7.24
C PRO A 693 1.39 22.40 5.82
N LYS A 694 2.42 21.67 5.34
CA LYS A 694 2.88 21.77 3.94
C LYS A 694 1.78 21.37 2.95
N ARG A 695 0.91 20.43 3.34
CA ARG A 695 -0.23 19.94 2.55
C ARG A 695 -1.58 20.49 3.03
N SER A 696 -1.57 21.52 3.88
CA SER A 696 -2.77 22.12 4.49
C SER A 696 -3.69 21.15 5.26
N ILE A 697 -3.14 20.07 5.80
CA ILE A 697 -3.86 19.07 6.61
C ILE A 697 -3.81 19.52 8.09
N PRO A 698 -4.95 19.86 8.72
CA PRO A 698 -5.00 20.19 10.14
C PRO A 698 -4.81 18.92 11.00
N ALA A 699 -4.23 19.10 12.19
CA ALA A 699 -3.97 17.99 13.12
C ALA A 699 -5.25 17.52 13.82
N HIS A 700 -5.47 16.20 13.85
CA HIS A 700 -6.56 15.53 14.56
C HIS A 700 -6.01 14.64 15.70
N PRO A 701 -5.37 15.22 16.72
CA PRO A 701 -4.61 14.48 17.71
C PRO A 701 -5.51 13.51 18.49
N THR A 702 -4.96 12.34 18.85
CA THR A 702 -5.70 11.24 19.51
C THR A 702 -6.53 11.71 20.70
N ALA A 703 -6.04 12.65 21.50
CA ALA A 703 -6.73 13.22 22.67
C ALA A 703 -8.02 14.02 22.35
N GLN A 704 -8.27 14.38 21.09
CA GLN A 704 -9.48 15.06 20.62
C GLN A 704 -10.45 14.13 19.87
N GLN A 705 -10.04 12.90 19.58
CA GLN A 705 -10.86 11.91 18.88
C GLN A 705 -11.97 11.38 19.79
N THR A 706 -13.04 10.84 19.21
CA THR A 706 -14.11 10.21 19.99
C THR A 706 -13.55 8.99 20.70
N LYS A 707 -13.67 8.95 22.03
CA LYS A 707 -13.24 7.78 22.81
C LYS A 707 -14.24 6.63 22.66
N LEU A 708 -13.74 5.42 22.42
CA LEU A 708 -14.46 4.17 22.68
C LEU A 708 -14.19 3.74 24.12
N ASP A 709 -15.25 3.44 24.87
CA ASP A 709 -15.19 2.93 26.24
C ASP A 709 -14.66 1.48 26.28
N LYS A 710 -14.91 0.72 25.21
CA LYS A 710 -14.40 -0.63 25.02
C LYS A 710 -14.29 -0.94 23.52
N LEU A 711 -13.09 -1.30 23.08
CA LEU A 711 -12.86 -1.95 21.79
C LEU A 711 -13.28 -3.42 21.87
N PHE A 712 -14.15 -3.87 20.98
CA PHE A 712 -14.57 -5.26 20.88
C PHE A 712 -13.42 -6.16 20.43
N ALA A 713 -13.34 -7.41 20.92
CA ALA A 713 -12.34 -8.36 20.43
C ALA A 713 -12.80 -9.02 19.14
N GLY A 714 -12.06 -8.83 18.05
CA GLY A 714 -12.45 -9.27 16.71
C GLY A 714 -11.37 -8.99 15.65
N SER A 715 -11.72 -9.17 14.39
CA SER A 715 -10.82 -9.03 13.24
C SER A 715 -11.54 -8.35 12.06
N TRP A 716 -10.85 -8.14 10.94
CA TRP A 716 -11.51 -7.68 9.71
C TRP A 716 -12.34 -8.75 8.96
N ILE A 717 -12.14 -10.04 9.29
CA ILE A 717 -12.89 -11.21 8.81
C ILE A 717 -14.21 -11.33 9.59
#